data_AF-A0A3B0SZT8-F1
#
_entry.id   AF-A0A3B0SZT8-F1
#
_cell.length_a   1.000
_cell.length_b   1.000
_cell.length_c   1.000
_cell.angle_alpha   90.00
_cell.angle_beta   90.00
_cell.angle_gamma   90.00
#
_symmetry.space_group_name_H-M   'P 1'
#
loop_
_entity.id
_entity.type
_entity.pdbx_description
1 polymer ?
#
loop_
_entity_poly.entity_id
_entity_poly.type
_entity_poly.pdbx_seq_one_letter_code
_entity_poly.pdbx_strand_id
1 'polypeptide(L)'
;MTLIVILFFLGNSRAALVVALSLPVSYMLTFAVLWSIGFEFDMVTLSAIIIAVGLLADDVVVVMENIERRMREEKESKRQSAIRGLDEILLADASGTISTIIVLVPIIFIGGYVQTVLQPLCITLAVALVASLVVSVTMIPFLALFFIHPEEKRDPLAFILDPFTNYFLNPLKAFYARLVHWGLEHRTLVLLAFMALFIVSAAHMKMQGRELMPLMDTGIIRATFEAEPDTDDNQMAILIKKVERTIETEVPKEWILSMSTVVGSEPGVKSFGAARLLQQGEVTLNLVDRFQRDRTVYDINAALQNRLRKIPGLISANVAVFGATALSSIRANLDVMISGTDPAILDKLADRVMTRLYTVHGLTGMERSWQGRSERVELNVNPALARQYGLTGGEVAAQVVLAVRGTSGGRLRVDGENPISVWVRLAGDQRGDLANIGAIPIKTRQGPTVPLAALAAPRIITAPTAETHQYIEPTIDILAWRSNVAITALHDEVEQALADIALPRGYKIHYEGEYKQLSESFSRLTKSFALGLILLYLMLVVTFKSFLDPLAIMFSLPLAMIGAVSGLLIADKLGSMPAFMGLILLMGIVINNGILLVDFTKVALSQGQDIKTALLGAVEKRTRPILMTALASAVGMIPIALEWAVGIERLSPLAVVAIGGLLAGTLLT
;
A
#
# COMPACT_ATOMS: atom_id res chain seq x y z
N MET A 1 14.49 -7.75 -20.74
CA MET A 1 13.36 -8.36 -21.49
C MET A 1 12.81 -7.40 -22.54
N THR A 2 12.48 -6.16 -22.18
CA THR A 2 12.01 -5.11 -23.11
C THR A 2 12.85 -4.95 -24.37
N LEU A 3 14.19 -4.91 -24.26
CA LEU A 3 15.09 -4.84 -25.42
C LEU A 3 14.95 -6.00 -26.41
N ILE A 4 14.60 -7.19 -25.93
CA ILE A 4 14.40 -8.36 -26.79
C ILE A 4 13.15 -8.16 -27.63
N VAL A 5 12.05 -7.72 -27.01
CA VAL A 5 10.81 -7.37 -27.74
C VAL A 5 11.09 -6.30 -28.78
N ILE A 6 11.82 -5.24 -28.39
CA ILE A 6 12.21 -4.15 -29.28
C ILE A 6 13.00 -4.65 -30.49
N LEU A 7 13.99 -5.53 -30.25
CA LEU A 7 14.80 -6.13 -31.31
C LEU A 7 13.96 -6.92 -32.33
N PHE A 8 13.04 -7.76 -31.85
CA PHE A 8 12.16 -8.57 -32.71
C PHE A 8 11.18 -7.71 -33.51
N PHE A 9 10.65 -6.63 -32.92
CA PHE A 9 9.69 -5.77 -33.60
C PHE A 9 10.33 -4.81 -34.59
N LEU A 10 11.49 -4.20 -34.29
CA LEU A 10 12.21 -3.32 -35.23
C LEU A 10 12.74 -4.10 -36.44
N GLY A 11 13.14 -5.37 -36.27
CA GLY A 11 13.74 -6.17 -37.34
C GLY A 11 15.08 -5.58 -37.83
N ASN A 12 15.71 -4.76 -36.99
CA ASN A 12 17.01 -4.13 -37.23
C ASN A 12 17.82 -4.07 -35.94
N SER A 13 18.88 -4.87 -35.89
CA SER A 13 19.77 -4.97 -34.74
C SER A 13 20.49 -3.66 -34.42
N ARG A 14 20.77 -2.82 -35.44
CA ARG A 14 21.43 -1.53 -35.25
C ARG A 14 20.47 -0.49 -34.68
N ALA A 15 19.22 -0.48 -35.14
CA ALA A 15 18.18 0.37 -34.54
C ALA A 15 17.92 -0.02 -33.08
N ALA A 16 17.81 -1.32 -32.82
CA ALA A 16 17.67 -1.84 -31.45
C ALA A 16 18.88 -1.49 -30.56
N LEU A 17 20.10 -1.49 -31.10
CA LEU A 17 21.30 -1.05 -30.37
C LEU A 17 21.23 0.45 -30.02
N VAL A 18 20.75 1.30 -30.94
CA VAL A 18 20.55 2.73 -30.68
C VAL A 18 19.54 2.95 -29.56
N VAL A 19 18.41 2.22 -29.57
CA VAL A 19 17.44 2.24 -28.45
C VAL A 19 18.09 1.75 -27.14
N ALA A 20 18.85 0.65 -27.20
CA ALA A 20 19.50 0.07 -26.03
C ALA A 20 20.54 1.00 -25.39
N LEU A 21 21.26 1.79 -26.19
CA LEU A 21 22.23 2.78 -25.69
C LEU A 21 21.54 4.01 -25.06
N SER A 22 20.32 4.34 -25.49
CA SER A 22 19.58 5.51 -25.01
C SER A 22 18.85 5.29 -23.69
N LEU A 23 18.43 4.06 -23.38
CA LEU A 23 17.76 3.76 -22.11
C LEU A 23 18.65 4.05 -20.87
N PRO A 24 19.93 3.61 -20.80
CA PRO A 24 20.82 3.96 -19.69
C PRO A 24 20.98 5.46 -19.48
N VAL A 25 21.09 6.24 -20.56
CA VAL A 25 21.23 7.70 -20.46
C VAL A 25 19.95 8.33 -19.90
N SER A 26 18.79 7.83 -20.31
CA SER A 26 17.50 8.25 -19.75
C SER A 26 17.41 7.99 -18.24
N TYR A 27 17.90 6.82 -17.78
CA TYR A 27 17.99 6.53 -16.34
C TYR A 27 18.97 7.43 -15.61
N MET A 28 20.17 7.65 -16.17
CA MET A 28 21.16 8.53 -15.55
C MET A 28 20.63 9.95 -15.38
N LEU A 29 19.93 10.47 -16.39
CA LEU A 29 19.27 11.77 -16.31
C LEU A 29 18.15 11.78 -15.26
N THR A 30 17.34 10.71 -15.21
CA THR A 30 16.29 10.55 -14.20
C THR A 30 16.87 10.58 -12.79
N PHE A 31 17.93 9.79 -12.53
CA PHE A 31 18.59 9.74 -11.22
C PHE A 31 19.25 11.08 -10.86
N ALA A 32 19.88 11.76 -11.83
CA ALA A 32 20.48 13.06 -11.59
C ALA A 32 19.44 14.11 -11.16
N VAL A 33 18.26 14.09 -11.76
CA VAL A 33 17.15 14.98 -11.39
C VAL A 33 16.52 14.60 -10.05
N LEU A 34 16.31 13.32 -9.78
CA LEU A 34 15.80 12.88 -8.47
C LEU A 34 16.74 13.24 -7.34
N TRP A 35 18.04 13.05 -7.56
CA TRP A 35 19.08 13.41 -6.60
C TRP A 35 19.11 14.92 -6.35
N SER A 36 18.94 15.76 -7.38
CA SER A 36 18.94 17.23 -7.22
C SER A 36 17.70 17.77 -6.49
N ILE A 37 16.57 17.07 -6.55
CA ILE A 37 15.33 17.41 -5.83
C ILE A 37 15.34 16.82 -4.40
N GLY A 38 16.29 15.94 -4.07
CA GLY A 38 16.43 15.34 -2.74
C GLY A 38 15.56 14.10 -2.52
N PHE A 39 15.17 13.38 -3.57
CA PHE A 39 14.48 12.10 -3.44
C PHE A 39 15.48 10.97 -3.13
N GLU A 40 15.12 10.13 -2.16
CA GLU A 40 15.87 8.92 -1.81
C GLU A 40 15.45 7.73 -2.70
N PHE A 41 16.33 6.74 -2.79
CA PHE A 41 16.01 5.46 -3.41
C PHE A 41 15.35 4.56 -2.38
N ASP A 42 14.06 4.34 -2.57
CA ASP A 42 13.25 3.41 -1.81
C ASP A 42 12.54 2.43 -2.74
N MET A 43 11.78 1.51 -2.16
CA MET A 43 11.03 0.51 -2.90
C MET A 43 10.01 1.13 -3.88
N VAL A 44 9.41 2.27 -3.53
CA VAL A 44 8.42 2.96 -4.34
C VAL A 44 9.08 3.67 -5.51
N THR A 45 10.14 4.45 -5.26
CA THR A 45 10.86 5.18 -6.33
C THR A 45 11.54 4.22 -7.30
N LEU A 46 12.18 3.14 -6.80
CA LEU A 46 12.75 2.08 -7.65
C LEU A 46 11.67 1.37 -8.48
N SER A 47 10.50 1.11 -7.90
CA SER A 47 9.39 0.52 -8.66
C SER A 47 8.86 1.45 -9.73
N ALA A 48 8.78 2.76 -9.47
CA ALA A 48 8.46 3.75 -10.52
C ALA A 48 9.49 3.68 -11.66
N ILE A 49 10.78 3.54 -11.37
CA ILE A 49 11.83 3.42 -12.39
C ILE A 49 11.66 2.14 -13.23
N ILE A 50 11.30 1.02 -12.59
CA ILE A 50 11.04 -0.25 -13.29
C ILE A 50 9.80 -0.13 -14.18
N ILE A 51 8.72 0.47 -13.67
CA ILE A 51 7.50 0.73 -14.46
C ILE A 51 7.84 1.69 -15.63
N ALA A 52 8.66 2.70 -15.37
CA ALA A 52 9.11 3.65 -16.36
C ALA A 52 9.90 2.96 -17.49
N VAL A 53 10.58 1.82 -17.29
CA VAL A 53 11.30 1.11 -18.39
C VAL A 53 10.43 0.95 -19.64
N GLY A 54 9.17 0.54 -19.46
CA GLY A 54 8.23 0.35 -20.55
C GLY A 54 7.90 1.65 -21.28
N LEU A 55 7.62 2.68 -20.49
CA LEU A 55 7.26 4.03 -20.94
C LEU A 55 8.42 4.77 -21.60
N LEU A 56 9.62 4.69 -21.03
CA LEU A 56 10.86 5.28 -21.55
C LEU A 56 11.21 4.69 -22.92
N ALA A 57 10.93 3.40 -23.10
CA ALA A 57 11.14 2.76 -24.39
C ALA A 57 10.16 3.27 -25.45
N ASP A 58 8.99 3.78 -25.09
CA ASP A 58 7.96 4.25 -26.03
C ASP A 58 8.47 5.42 -26.89
N ASP A 59 8.82 6.56 -26.27
CA ASP A 59 9.29 7.76 -26.99
C ASP A 59 10.53 7.44 -27.86
N VAL A 60 11.49 6.71 -27.28
CA VAL A 60 12.74 6.35 -27.93
C VAL A 60 12.51 5.46 -29.15
N VAL A 61 11.59 4.49 -29.04
CA VAL A 61 11.22 3.58 -30.12
C VAL A 61 10.44 4.31 -31.21
N VAL A 62 9.49 5.15 -30.84
CA VAL A 62 8.62 5.85 -31.78
C VAL A 62 9.44 6.79 -32.68
N VAL A 63 10.39 7.54 -32.12
CA VAL A 63 11.31 8.37 -32.91
C VAL A 63 12.22 7.51 -33.80
N MET A 64 12.79 6.44 -33.25
CA MET A 64 13.72 5.55 -33.96
C MET A 64 13.07 4.82 -35.14
N GLU A 65 11.89 4.23 -34.95
CA GLU A 65 11.12 3.56 -36.01
C GLU A 65 10.73 4.55 -37.11
N ASN A 66 10.43 5.81 -36.77
CA ASN A 66 10.06 6.78 -37.80
C ASN A 66 11.24 7.21 -38.66
N ILE A 67 12.40 7.44 -38.04
CA ILE A 67 13.65 7.71 -38.76
C ILE A 67 13.99 6.53 -39.67
N GLU A 68 13.89 5.30 -39.17
CA GLU A 68 14.15 4.09 -39.95
C GLU A 68 13.16 3.91 -41.11
N ARG A 69 11.87 4.12 -40.88
CA ARG A 69 10.82 4.05 -41.91
C ARG A 69 11.11 5.00 -43.06
N ARG A 70 11.42 6.27 -42.78
CA ARG A 70 11.76 7.26 -43.83
C ARG A 70 13.02 6.89 -44.60
N MET A 71 14.03 6.37 -43.90
CA MET A 71 15.25 5.88 -44.57
C MET A 71 14.97 4.71 -45.52
N ARG A 72 14.09 3.77 -45.14
CA ARG A 72 13.77 2.58 -45.93
C ARG A 72 12.76 2.83 -47.05
N GLU A 73 11.64 3.47 -46.73
CA GLU A 73 10.49 3.63 -47.63
C GLU A 73 10.65 4.86 -48.53
N GLU A 74 11.12 5.99 -47.99
CA GLU A 74 11.22 7.26 -48.72
C GLU A 74 12.62 7.48 -49.34
N LYS A 75 13.59 6.60 -49.05
CA LYS A 75 14.98 6.64 -49.55
C LYS A 75 15.69 7.96 -49.30
N GLU A 76 15.37 8.63 -48.20
CA GLU A 76 15.97 9.90 -47.81
C GLU A 76 17.43 9.71 -47.32
N SER A 77 18.25 10.77 -47.43
CA SER A 77 19.61 10.75 -46.86
C SER A 77 19.57 10.64 -45.33
N LYS A 78 20.63 10.09 -44.70
CA LYS A 78 20.68 9.89 -43.23
C LYS A 78 20.31 11.15 -42.44
N ARG A 79 20.85 12.30 -42.87
CA ARG A 79 20.62 13.60 -42.21
C ARG A 79 19.19 14.11 -42.43
N GLN A 80 18.65 13.98 -43.64
CA GLN A 80 17.27 14.40 -43.91
C GLN A 80 16.27 13.53 -43.15
N SER A 81 16.49 12.21 -43.14
CA SER A 81 15.63 11.26 -42.43
C SER A 81 15.61 11.51 -40.93
N ALA A 82 16.76 11.83 -40.33
CA ALA A 82 16.85 12.16 -38.90
C ALA A 82 16.09 13.45 -38.54
N ILE A 83 16.18 14.49 -39.38
CA ILE A 83 15.50 15.78 -39.14
C ILE A 83 13.99 15.64 -39.40
N ARG A 84 13.60 15.17 -40.59
CA ARG A 84 12.18 15.04 -40.98
C ARG A 84 11.45 13.96 -40.18
N GLY A 85 12.14 12.87 -39.83
CA GLY A 85 11.59 11.84 -38.97
C GLY A 85 11.30 12.34 -37.55
N LEU A 86 12.11 13.26 -37.04
CA LEU A 86 11.82 13.94 -35.78
C LEU A 86 10.67 14.95 -35.95
N ASP A 87 10.75 15.85 -36.93
CA ASP A 87 9.76 16.92 -37.13
C ASP A 87 8.33 16.40 -37.34
N GLU A 88 8.18 15.24 -37.99
CA GLU A 88 6.88 14.61 -38.22
C GLU A 88 6.19 14.18 -36.92
N ILE A 89 6.95 13.72 -35.93
CA ILE A 89 6.40 13.02 -34.75
C ILE A 89 6.60 13.80 -33.45
N LEU A 90 7.52 14.77 -33.40
CA LEU A 90 7.87 15.52 -32.19
C LEU A 90 6.65 16.07 -31.44
N LEU A 91 5.69 16.67 -32.17
CA LEU A 91 4.49 17.23 -31.56
C LEU A 91 3.57 16.17 -30.96
N ALA A 92 3.40 15.04 -31.66
CA ALA A 92 2.56 13.95 -31.20
C ALA A 92 3.19 13.23 -30.00
N ASP A 93 4.49 12.95 -30.06
CA ASP A 93 5.28 12.30 -29.01
C ASP A 93 5.30 13.16 -27.74
N ALA A 94 5.71 14.42 -27.84
CA ALA A 94 5.72 15.35 -26.71
C ALA A 94 4.31 15.55 -26.11
N SER A 95 3.27 15.59 -26.96
CA SER A 95 1.89 15.68 -26.48
C SER A 95 1.46 14.43 -25.71
N GLY A 96 1.89 13.25 -26.15
CA GLY A 96 1.68 11.98 -25.45
C GLY A 96 2.36 11.94 -24.08
N THR A 97 3.64 12.33 -24.03
CA THR A 97 4.40 12.41 -22.76
C THR A 97 3.75 13.39 -21.80
N ILE A 98 3.41 14.60 -22.25
CA ILE A 98 2.76 15.62 -21.42
C ILE A 98 1.37 15.17 -20.96
N SER A 99 0.60 14.50 -21.82
CA SER A 99 -0.71 13.92 -21.46
C SER A 99 -0.57 12.87 -20.36
N THR A 100 0.47 12.05 -20.40
CA THR A 100 0.74 11.07 -19.34
C THR A 100 1.09 11.78 -18.03
N ILE A 101 1.93 12.82 -18.08
CA ILE A 101 2.31 13.60 -16.90
C ILE A 101 1.10 14.34 -16.30
N ILE A 102 0.23 14.94 -17.13
CA ILE A 102 -0.89 15.77 -16.65
C ILE A 102 -1.91 14.97 -15.85
N VAL A 103 -2.08 13.69 -16.18
CA VAL A 103 -2.96 12.77 -15.44
C VAL A 103 -2.37 12.44 -14.05
N LEU A 104 -1.06 12.49 -13.88
CA LEU A 104 -0.38 12.25 -12.59
C LEU A 104 -0.39 13.49 -11.67
N VAL A 105 -0.46 14.70 -12.24
CA VAL A 105 -0.36 15.96 -11.48
C VAL A 105 -1.37 16.04 -10.31
N PRO A 106 -2.67 15.74 -10.49
CA PRO A 106 -3.64 15.77 -9.38
C PRO A 106 -3.32 14.84 -8.21
N ILE A 107 -2.50 13.80 -8.42
CA ILE A 107 -2.15 12.82 -7.39
C ILE A 107 -0.98 13.33 -6.56
N ILE A 108 -0.08 14.10 -7.18
CA ILE A 108 1.02 14.76 -6.47
C ILE A 108 0.50 15.68 -5.36
N PHE A 109 -0.70 16.26 -5.53
CA PHE A 109 -1.31 17.23 -4.61
C PHE A 109 -2.58 16.75 -3.89
N ILE A 110 -2.81 15.43 -3.81
CA ILE A 110 -4.08 14.85 -3.32
C ILE A 110 -4.28 14.95 -1.78
N GLY A 111 -3.21 15.13 -1.02
CA GLY A 111 -3.24 15.15 0.45
C GLY A 111 -3.45 13.78 1.11
N GLY A 112 -3.13 13.71 2.40
CA GLY A 112 -3.32 12.52 3.22
C GLY A 112 -2.39 11.36 2.84
N TYR A 113 -2.79 10.14 3.21
CA TYR A 113 -1.98 8.94 3.02
C TYR A 113 -1.65 8.64 1.55
N VAL A 114 -2.62 8.84 0.66
CA VAL A 114 -2.44 8.62 -0.77
C VAL A 114 -1.27 9.42 -1.29
N GLN A 115 -1.17 10.70 -0.91
CA GLN A 115 -0.04 11.54 -1.30
C GLN A 115 1.27 10.98 -0.75
N THR A 116 1.34 10.64 0.54
CA THR A 116 2.60 10.17 1.14
C THR A 116 3.17 8.92 0.48
N VAL A 117 2.31 8.03 -0.03
CA VAL A 117 2.77 6.78 -0.67
C VAL A 117 2.93 6.91 -2.17
N LEU A 118 2.04 7.63 -2.85
CA LEU A 118 2.00 7.67 -4.32
C LEU A 118 2.72 8.89 -4.92
N GLN A 119 2.94 9.95 -4.15
CA GLN A 119 3.64 11.15 -4.64
C GLN A 119 5.07 10.83 -5.11
N PRO A 120 5.89 10.06 -4.36
CA PRO A 120 7.22 9.67 -4.84
C PRO A 120 7.15 8.90 -6.16
N LEU A 121 6.21 7.97 -6.27
CA LEU A 121 5.98 7.20 -7.49
C LEU A 121 5.66 8.12 -8.68
N CYS A 122 4.71 9.05 -8.53
CA CYS A 122 4.27 9.96 -9.58
C CYS A 122 5.37 10.92 -10.03
N ILE A 123 6.12 11.50 -9.08
CA ILE A 123 7.22 12.43 -9.38
C ILE A 123 8.33 11.69 -10.11
N THR A 124 8.73 10.51 -9.62
CA THR A 124 9.74 9.68 -10.30
C THR A 124 9.32 9.33 -11.71
N LEU A 125 8.06 8.96 -11.93
CA LEU A 125 7.57 8.63 -13.26
C LEU A 125 7.53 9.86 -14.18
N ALA A 126 7.08 11.02 -13.68
CA ALA A 126 7.05 12.26 -14.45
C ALA A 126 8.45 12.72 -14.86
N VAL A 127 9.42 12.65 -13.93
CA VAL A 127 10.84 12.96 -14.21
C VAL A 127 11.41 11.99 -15.25
N ALA A 128 11.10 10.69 -15.12
CA ALA A 128 11.54 9.67 -16.07
C ALA A 128 10.98 9.95 -17.48
N LEU A 129 9.69 10.26 -17.59
CA LEU A 129 9.04 10.61 -18.86
C LEU A 129 9.65 11.87 -19.50
N VAL A 130 9.92 12.92 -18.73
CA VAL A 130 10.60 14.13 -19.24
C VAL A 130 12.03 13.79 -19.69
N ALA A 131 12.76 12.99 -18.91
CA ALA A 131 14.10 12.55 -19.27
C ALA A 131 14.11 11.72 -20.56
N SER A 132 13.13 10.83 -20.73
CA SER A 132 12.90 10.05 -21.96
C SER A 132 12.75 10.95 -23.18
N LEU A 133 11.82 11.92 -23.10
CA LEU A 133 11.55 12.85 -24.18
C LEU A 133 12.78 13.68 -24.57
N VAL A 134 13.55 14.14 -23.57
CA VAL A 134 14.81 14.85 -23.83
C VAL A 134 15.79 13.96 -24.57
N VAL A 135 15.94 12.70 -24.16
CA VAL A 135 16.86 11.74 -24.79
C VAL A 135 16.36 11.31 -26.18
N SER A 136 15.07 11.08 -26.37
CA SER A 136 14.48 10.70 -27.66
C SER A 136 14.67 11.78 -28.71
N VAL A 137 14.49 13.06 -28.34
CA VAL A 137 14.62 14.20 -29.26
C VAL A 137 16.08 14.56 -29.56
N THR A 138 17.01 14.33 -28.62
CA THR A 138 18.42 14.75 -28.78
C THR A 138 19.34 13.61 -29.23
N MET A 139 19.34 12.50 -28.50
CA MET A 139 20.33 11.45 -28.62
C MET A 139 20.01 10.47 -29.76
N ILE A 140 18.73 10.16 -29.98
CA ILE A 140 18.33 9.21 -31.04
C ILE A 140 18.66 9.74 -32.45
N PRO A 141 18.27 10.97 -32.85
CA PRO A 141 18.66 11.51 -34.14
C PRO A 141 20.18 11.57 -34.32
N PHE A 142 20.92 11.87 -33.25
CA PHE A 142 22.38 11.90 -33.28
C PHE A 142 22.98 10.50 -33.52
N LEU A 143 22.59 9.50 -32.73
CA LEU A 143 23.09 8.13 -32.86
C LEU A 143 22.66 7.46 -34.18
N ALA A 144 21.46 7.78 -34.67
CA ALA A 144 20.95 7.29 -35.94
C ALA A 144 21.90 7.57 -37.11
N LEU A 145 22.57 8.74 -37.14
CA LEU A 145 23.51 9.12 -38.18
C LEU A 145 24.74 8.20 -38.26
N PHE A 146 25.20 7.72 -37.10
CA PHE A 146 26.39 6.88 -36.99
C PHE A 146 26.06 5.40 -37.23
N PHE A 147 24.98 4.89 -36.64
CA PHE A 147 24.70 3.46 -36.63
C PHE A 147 23.82 2.99 -37.79
N ILE A 148 22.87 3.80 -38.27
CA ILE A 148 21.95 3.38 -39.35
C ILE A 148 22.59 3.62 -40.71
N HIS A 149 22.46 2.65 -41.61
CA HIS A 149 23.00 2.73 -42.97
C HIS A 149 21.86 2.53 -43.98
N PRO A 150 21.75 3.40 -45.01
CA PRO A 150 20.68 3.32 -46.01
C PRO A 150 20.85 2.20 -47.05
N GLU A 151 22.02 1.55 -47.13
CA GLU A 151 22.32 0.53 -48.13
C GLU A 151 22.14 -0.92 -47.64
N GLU A 152 21.70 -1.77 -48.57
CA GLU A 152 21.35 -3.21 -48.60
C GLU A 152 22.28 -4.22 -47.87
N LYS A 153 23.05 -3.85 -46.84
CA LYS A 153 23.68 -4.84 -45.99
C LYS A 153 22.60 -5.50 -45.14
N ARG A 154 22.22 -6.74 -45.51
CA ARG A 154 21.39 -7.62 -44.68
C ARG A 154 21.84 -7.50 -43.23
N ASP A 155 20.89 -7.19 -42.36
CA ASP A 155 21.13 -7.01 -40.94
C ASP A 155 21.86 -8.26 -40.39
N PRO A 156 22.91 -8.13 -39.56
CA PRO A 156 23.65 -9.27 -39.02
C PRO A 156 22.76 -10.32 -38.33
N LEU A 157 21.59 -9.94 -37.83
CA LEU A 157 20.60 -10.83 -37.20
C LEU A 157 19.39 -11.14 -38.10
N ALA A 158 19.41 -10.77 -39.39
CA ALA A 158 18.32 -10.99 -40.33
C ALA A 158 17.84 -12.46 -40.37
N PHE A 159 18.76 -13.43 -40.21
CA PHE A 159 18.42 -14.85 -40.15
C PHE A 159 17.40 -15.22 -39.04
N ILE A 160 17.43 -14.52 -37.90
CA ILE A 160 16.52 -14.76 -36.76
C ILE A 160 15.32 -13.82 -36.81
N LEU A 161 15.51 -12.58 -37.29
CA LEU A 161 14.50 -11.53 -37.28
C LEU A 161 13.53 -11.60 -38.48
N ASP A 162 14.01 -11.99 -39.67
CA ASP A 162 13.19 -12.09 -40.88
C ASP A 162 12.10 -13.17 -40.76
N PRO A 163 12.37 -14.38 -40.21
CA PRO A 163 11.32 -15.37 -39.99
C PRO A 163 10.21 -14.86 -39.06
N PHE A 164 10.56 -14.19 -37.95
CA PHE A 164 9.58 -13.61 -37.05
C PHE A 164 8.74 -12.54 -37.74
N THR A 165 9.38 -11.65 -38.49
CA THR A 165 8.68 -10.56 -39.19
C THR A 165 7.73 -11.11 -40.26
N ASN A 166 8.20 -12.06 -41.07
CA ASN A 166 7.43 -12.59 -42.19
C ASN A 166 6.36 -13.60 -41.78
N TYR A 167 6.64 -14.45 -40.78
CA TYR A 167 5.74 -15.53 -40.37
C TYR A 167 4.81 -15.15 -39.21
N PHE A 168 5.18 -14.18 -38.36
CA PHE A 168 4.38 -13.77 -37.21
C PHE A 168 3.82 -12.35 -37.37
N LEU A 169 4.67 -11.34 -37.56
CA LEU A 169 4.22 -9.93 -37.57
C LEU A 169 3.35 -9.59 -38.77
N ASN A 170 3.76 -9.94 -39.99
CA ASN A 170 3.01 -9.59 -41.20
C ASN A 170 1.62 -10.26 -41.25
N PRO A 171 1.48 -11.57 -40.93
CA PRO A 171 0.17 -12.19 -40.80
C PRO A 171 -0.70 -11.55 -39.71
N LEU A 172 -0.11 -11.19 -38.56
CA LEU A 172 -0.82 -10.52 -37.47
C LEU A 172 -1.34 -9.14 -37.89
N LYS A 173 -0.52 -8.33 -38.58
CA LYS A 173 -0.95 -7.05 -39.16
C LYS A 173 -2.08 -7.23 -40.17
N ALA A 174 -1.94 -8.19 -41.08
CA ALA A 174 -2.96 -8.45 -42.11
C ALA A 174 -4.26 -9.00 -41.51
N PHE A 175 -4.18 -9.74 -40.40
CA PHE A 175 -5.35 -10.17 -39.63
C PHE A 175 -6.01 -8.98 -38.93
N TYR A 176 -5.24 -8.14 -38.25
CA TYR A 176 -5.76 -6.95 -37.58
C TYR A 176 -6.41 -5.97 -38.56
N ALA A 177 -5.77 -5.68 -39.69
CA ALA A 177 -6.32 -4.83 -40.74
C ALA A 177 -7.65 -5.36 -41.28
N ARG A 178 -7.78 -6.68 -41.47
CA ARG A 178 -9.05 -7.33 -41.86
C ARG A 178 -10.11 -7.21 -40.78
N LEU A 179 -9.74 -7.36 -39.51
CA LEU A 179 -10.65 -7.25 -38.37
C LEU A 179 -11.18 -5.81 -38.21
N VAL A 180 -10.31 -4.81 -38.37
CA VAL A 180 -10.70 -3.38 -38.38
C VAL A 180 -11.60 -3.08 -39.58
N HIS A 181 -11.28 -3.59 -40.77
CA HIS A 181 -12.13 -3.41 -41.94
C HIS A 181 -13.54 -3.97 -41.70
N TRP A 182 -13.63 -5.19 -41.16
CA TRP A 182 -14.89 -5.82 -40.79
C TRP A 182 -15.65 -5.03 -39.71
N GLY A 183 -14.92 -4.51 -38.72
CA GLY A 183 -15.50 -3.70 -37.64
C GLY A 183 -16.07 -2.37 -38.12
N LEU A 184 -15.43 -1.75 -39.12
CA LEU A 184 -15.95 -0.54 -39.77
C LEU A 184 -17.25 -0.81 -40.55
N GLU A 185 -17.40 -2.00 -41.13
CA GLU A 185 -18.63 -2.41 -41.82
C GLU A 185 -19.76 -2.78 -40.84
N HIS A 186 -19.42 -3.34 -39.67
CA HIS A 186 -20.37 -3.83 -38.66
C HIS A 186 -20.35 -2.99 -37.37
N ARG A 187 -20.24 -1.66 -37.51
CA ARG A 187 -20.06 -0.72 -36.38
C ARG A 187 -21.04 -0.90 -35.21
N THR A 188 -22.30 -1.24 -35.48
CA THR A 188 -23.32 -1.41 -34.43
C THR A 188 -23.08 -2.68 -33.61
N LEU A 189 -22.68 -3.77 -34.26
CA LEU A 189 -22.36 -5.03 -33.60
C LEU A 189 -21.11 -4.87 -32.72
N VAL A 190 -20.08 -4.19 -33.23
CA VAL A 190 -18.85 -3.89 -32.48
C VAL A 190 -19.15 -3.06 -31.24
N LEU A 191 -19.94 -1.98 -31.38
CA LEU A 191 -20.36 -1.15 -30.24
C LEU A 191 -21.20 -1.93 -29.21
N LEU A 192 -22.08 -2.82 -29.66
CA LEU A 192 -22.85 -3.70 -28.76
C LEU A 192 -21.97 -4.71 -28.02
N ALA A 193 -21.00 -5.31 -28.70
CA ALA A 193 -20.03 -6.21 -28.08
C ALA A 193 -19.21 -5.49 -27.01
N PHE A 194 -18.76 -4.26 -27.29
CA PHE A 194 -18.07 -3.43 -26.31
C PHE A 194 -18.96 -3.07 -25.13
N MET A 195 -20.22 -2.68 -25.37
CA MET A 195 -21.17 -2.40 -24.30
C MET A 195 -21.38 -3.63 -23.40
N ALA A 196 -21.50 -4.82 -24.00
CA ALA A 196 -21.66 -6.07 -23.25
C ALA A 196 -20.41 -6.39 -22.40
N LEU A 197 -19.21 -6.29 -22.98
CA LEU A 197 -17.95 -6.49 -22.25
C LEU A 197 -17.77 -5.46 -21.13
N PHE A 198 -18.14 -4.21 -21.38
CA PHE A 198 -18.09 -3.15 -20.37
C PHE A 198 -19.05 -3.43 -19.21
N ILE A 199 -20.29 -3.84 -19.48
CA ILE A 199 -21.27 -4.20 -18.44
C ILE A 199 -20.77 -5.41 -17.62
N VAL A 200 -20.23 -6.44 -18.28
CA VAL A 200 -19.68 -7.63 -17.63
C VAL A 200 -18.49 -7.23 -16.74
N SER A 201 -17.58 -6.40 -17.23
CA SER A 201 -16.44 -5.89 -16.44
C SER A 201 -16.90 -5.03 -15.26
N ALA A 202 -17.85 -4.13 -15.46
CA ALA A 202 -18.40 -3.29 -14.40
C ALA A 202 -19.10 -4.12 -13.30
N ALA A 203 -19.80 -5.18 -13.68
CA ALA A 203 -20.40 -6.12 -12.73
C ALA A 203 -19.33 -6.85 -11.90
N HIS A 204 -18.24 -7.30 -12.53
CA HIS A 204 -17.12 -7.96 -11.84
C HIS A 204 -16.41 -7.02 -10.86
N MET A 205 -16.23 -5.75 -11.22
CA MET A 205 -15.59 -4.76 -10.34
C MET A 205 -16.35 -4.56 -9.01
N LYS A 206 -17.66 -4.84 -8.99
CA LYS A 206 -18.46 -4.81 -7.75
C LYS A 206 -18.21 -6.04 -6.87
N MET A 207 -17.86 -7.18 -7.46
CA MET A 207 -17.66 -8.45 -6.75
C MET A 207 -16.24 -8.63 -6.21
N GLN A 208 -15.23 -8.03 -6.85
CA GLN A 208 -13.81 -8.32 -6.62
C GLN A 208 -13.26 -7.89 -5.25
N GLY A 209 -14.05 -7.22 -4.40
CA GLY A 209 -13.58 -6.68 -3.13
C GLY A 209 -12.51 -5.60 -3.31
N ARG A 210 -12.32 -4.80 -2.26
CA ARG A 210 -11.32 -3.73 -2.21
C ARG A 210 -10.57 -3.74 -0.89
N GLU A 211 -9.32 -3.30 -0.95
CA GLU A 211 -8.42 -3.13 0.19
C GLU A 211 -7.47 -1.95 0.01
N LEU A 212 -6.83 -1.52 1.09
CA LEU A 212 -6.07 -0.27 1.10
C LEU A 212 -4.76 -0.44 0.35
N MET A 213 -4.04 -1.47 0.75
CA MET A 213 -2.78 -1.95 0.20
C MET A 213 -2.84 -3.47 0.20
N PRO A 214 -2.23 -4.12 -0.80
CA PRO A 214 -2.07 -5.56 -0.78
C PRO A 214 -1.26 -6.03 0.42
N LEU A 215 -1.56 -7.24 0.86
CA LEU A 215 -0.78 -7.95 1.85
C LEU A 215 0.65 -8.16 1.35
N MET A 216 1.62 -8.00 2.25
CA MET A 216 3.06 -8.11 1.96
C MET A 216 3.71 -9.06 2.96
N ASP A 217 4.60 -9.94 2.50
CA ASP A 217 5.39 -10.78 3.39
C ASP A 217 6.69 -10.02 3.74
N THR A 218 6.71 -9.36 4.89
CA THR A 218 7.90 -8.64 5.38
C THR A 218 8.96 -9.56 5.97
N GLY A 219 8.65 -10.85 6.16
CA GLY A 219 9.45 -11.74 7.00
C GLY A 219 9.42 -11.38 8.49
N ILE A 220 8.58 -10.44 8.94
CA ILE A 220 8.52 -10.02 10.34
C ILE A 220 7.16 -10.35 10.93
N ILE A 221 7.16 -11.16 11.97
CA ILE A 221 5.96 -11.53 12.74
C ILE A 221 5.99 -10.78 14.08
N ARG A 222 4.86 -10.18 14.44
CA ARG A 222 4.64 -9.56 15.73
C ARG A 222 3.53 -10.30 16.47
N ALA A 223 3.88 -10.94 17.58
CA ALA A 223 2.93 -11.61 18.46
C ALA A 223 2.72 -10.78 19.72
N THR A 224 1.54 -10.17 19.86
CA THR A 224 1.13 -9.46 21.07
C THR A 224 0.33 -10.40 21.96
N PHE A 225 0.54 -10.33 23.26
CA PHE A 225 -0.20 -11.13 24.22
C PHE A 225 -0.44 -10.36 25.52
N GLU A 226 -1.55 -10.69 26.18
CA GLU A 226 -1.90 -10.15 27.48
C GLU A 226 -2.16 -11.29 28.45
N ALA A 227 -1.53 -11.22 29.63
CA ALA A 227 -1.73 -12.13 30.73
C ALA A 227 -2.94 -11.73 31.58
N GLU A 228 -3.41 -12.65 32.42
CA GLU A 228 -4.47 -12.36 33.40
C GLU A 228 -4.12 -11.14 34.26
N PRO A 229 -5.12 -10.29 34.63
CA PRO A 229 -4.88 -9.16 35.52
C PRO A 229 -4.19 -9.59 36.82
N ASP A 230 -3.35 -8.71 37.36
CA ASP A 230 -2.61 -8.92 38.60
C ASP A 230 -1.54 -10.04 38.55
N THR A 231 -1.18 -10.51 37.35
CA THR A 231 -0.01 -11.37 37.13
C THR A 231 1.27 -10.67 37.58
N ASP A 232 2.03 -11.31 38.48
CA ASP A 232 3.29 -10.77 38.98
C ASP A 232 4.49 -10.98 38.03
N ASP A 233 5.61 -10.31 38.32
CA ASP A 233 6.84 -10.39 37.52
C ASP A 233 7.34 -11.83 37.30
N ASN A 234 7.22 -12.69 38.32
CA ASN A 234 7.73 -14.07 38.26
C ASN A 234 6.84 -14.96 37.40
N GLN A 235 5.52 -14.83 37.58
CA GLN A 235 4.52 -15.54 36.77
C GLN A 235 4.61 -15.09 35.32
N MET A 236 4.78 -13.78 35.08
CA MET A 236 4.98 -13.25 33.74
C MET A 236 6.26 -13.80 33.10
N ALA A 237 7.37 -13.87 33.83
CA ALA A 237 8.60 -14.49 33.33
C ALA A 237 8.43 -15.98 32.94
N ILE A 238 7.58 -16.72 33.66
CA ILE A 238 7.22 -18.11 33.32
C ILE A 238 6.36 -18.14 32.05
N LEU A 239 5.38 -17.25 31.93
CA LEU A 239 4.52 -17.14 30.75
C LEU A 239 5.31 -16.78 29.50
N ILE A 240 6.23 -15.82 29.58
CA ILE A 240 7.14 -15.44 28.49
C ILE A 240 7.90 -16.66 27.97
N LYS A 241 8.54 -17.44 28.86
CA LYS A 241 9.28 -18.65 28.47
C LYS A 241 8.39 -19.69 27.79
N LYS A 242 7.12 -19.80 28.19
CA LYS A 242 6.15 -20.68 27.52
C LYS A 242 5.80 -20.17 26.13
N VAL A 243 5.60 -18.86 25.96
CA VAL A 243 5.34 -18.20 24.67
C VAL A 243 6.52 -18.43 23.73
N GLU A 244 7.74 -18.10 24.16
CA GLU A 244 8.98 -18.26 23.39
C GLU A 244 9.18 -19.72 22.95
N ARG A 245 9.04 -20.67 23.89
CA ARG A 245 9.16 -22.10 23.57
C ARG A 245 8.09 -22.58 22.58
N THR A 246 6.88 -22.03 22.65
CA THR A 246 5.80 -22.35 21.71
C THR A 246 6.15 -21.88 20.31
N ILE A 247 6.73 -20.68 20.18
CA ILE A 247 7.21 -20.12 18.91
C ILE A 247 8.34 -20.98 18.34
N GLU A 248 9.36 -21.31 19.15
CA GLU A 248 10.50 -22.14 18.75
C GLU A 248 10.10 -23.57 18.34
N THR A 249 8.96 -24.07 18.81
CA THR A 249 8.47 -25.40 18.46
C THR A 249 7.66 -25.40 17.15
N GLU A 250 6.96 -24.30 16.86
CA GLU A 250 6.13 -24.19 15.65
C GLU A 250 6.94 -23.70 14.43
N VAL A 251 7.93 -22.85 14.64
CA VAL A 251 8.75 -22.27 13.56
C VAL A 251 10.12 -22.97 13.51
N PRO A 252 10.50 -23.57 12.35
CA PRO A 252 11.82 -24.14 12.15
C PRO A 252 12.95 -23.15 12.47
N LYS A 253 13.99 -23.62 13.16
CA LYS A 253 15.09 -22.76 13.64
C LYS A 253 15.87 -22.11 12.51
N GLU A 254 16.00 -22.81 11.39
CA GLU A 254 16.62 -22.31 10.16
C GLU A 254 15.90 -21.10 9.56
N TRP A 255 14.61 -20.91 9.87
CA TRP A 255 13.85 -19.75 9.39
C TRP A 255 13.97 -18.54 10.32
N ILE A 256 14.40 -18.72 11.56
CA ILE A 256 14.43 -17.66 12.57
C ILE A 256 15.80 -16.95 12.52
N LEU A 257 15.81 -15.68 12.11
CA LEU A 257 17.00 -14.83 12.17
C LEU A 257 17.20 -14.24 13.57
N SER A 258 16.11 -13.77 14.19
CA SER A 258 16.13 -13.27 15.56
C SER A 258 14.73 -13.26 16.17
N MET A 259 14.67 -13.39 17.50
CA MET A 259 13.46 -13.27 18.30
C MET A 259 13.76 -12.33 19.47
N SER A 260 12.90 -11.34 19.69
CA SER A 260 12.98 -10.46 20.84
C SER A 260 11.63 -10.38 21.53
N THR A 261 11.63 -10.46 22.86
CA THR A 261 10.42 -10.34 23.68
C THR A 261 10.54 -9.11 24.57
N VAL A 262 9.51 -8.26 24.56
CA VAL A 262 9.42 -7.07 25.41
C VAL A 262 8.13 -7.15 26.20
N VAL A 263 8.21 -6.91 27.51
CA VAL A 263 7.06 -6.89 28.41
C VAL A 263 7.00 -5.56 29.16
N GLY A 264 5.80 -5.00 29.27
CA GLY A 264 5.60 -3.67 29.82
C GLY A 264 6.29 -2.57 29.00
N SER A 265 6.49 -1.43 29.65
CA SER A 265 7.14 -0.26 29.08
C SER A 265 8.49 0.01 29.74
N GLU A 266 9.48 0.42 28.96
CA GLU A 266 10.79 0.80 29.49
C GLU A 266 10.70 2.04 30.40
N PRO A 267 11.25 2.01 31.62
CA PRO A 267 11.20 3.14 32.54
C PRO A 267 11.84 4.41 31.95
N GLY A 268 11.05 5.50 31.86
CA GLY A 268 11.53 6.81 31.39
C GLY A 268 11.34 7.07 29.88
N VAL A 269 10.98 6.05 29.10
CA VAL A 269 10.61 6.23 27.69
C VAL A 269 9.14 6.64 27.62
N LYS A 270 8.89 7.92 27.33
CA LYS A 270 7.53 8.40 27.03
C LYS A 270 7.11 7.90 25.65
N SER A 271 6.52 6.71 25.60
CA SER A 271 5.95 6.16 24.37
C SER A 271 4.54 6.71 24.16
N PHE A 272 4.35 7.53 23.11
CA PHE A 272 3.04 8.00 22.70
C PHE A 272 2.29 6.85 22.01
N GLY A 273 1.24 6.33 22.64
CA GLY A 273 0.36 5.31 22.05
C GLY A 273 0.70 3.85 22.36
N ALA A 274 1.74 3.57 23.16
CA ALA A 274 2.15 2.20 23.53
C ALA A 274 2.63 2.09 24.98
N ALA A 275 1.88 2.67 25.93
CA ALA A 275 2.08 2.37 27.34
C ALA A 275 1.58 0.95 27.61
N ARG A 276 2.46 -0.05 27.49
CA ARG A 276 2.15 -1.45 27.80
C ARG A 276 2.16 -1.64 29.30
N LEU A 277 1.11 -2.28 29.81
CA LEU A 277 1.07 -2.74 31.19
C LEU A 277 2.07 -3.89 31.39
N LEU A 278 2.46 -4.17 32.64
CA LEU A 278 3.35 -5.29 32.96
C LEU A 278 2.79 -6.64 32.47
N GLN A 279 1.48 -6.79 32.46
CA GLN A 279 0.77 -7.98 31.96
C GLN A 279 0.76 -8.09 30.42
N GLN A 280 1.22 -7.07 29.69
CA GLN A 280 1.24 -7.04 28.23
C GLN A 280 2.64 -7.26 27.68
N GLY A 281 2.75 -8.20 26.76
CA GLY A 281 3.99 -8.56 26.08
C GLY A 281 3.89 -8.51 24.57
N GLU A 282 5.02 -8.30 23.93
CA GLU A 282 5.17 -8.36 22.48
C GLU A 282 6.43 -9.16 22.14
N VAL A 283 6.27 -10.18 21.31
CA VAL A 283 7.36 -10.89 20.65
C VAL A 283 7.50 -10.37 19.22
N THR A 284 8.69 -9.91 18.85
CA THR A 284 9.06 -9.62 17.46
C THR A 284 9.94 -10.74 16.95
N LEU A 285 9.50 -11.41 15.90
CA LEU A 285 10.17 -12.52 15.26
C LEU A 285 10.57 -12.13 13.84
N ASN A 286 11.88 -12.06 13.58
CA ASN A 286 12.41 -11.82 12.24
C ASN A 286 12.77 -13.16 11.60
N LEU A 287 12.19 -13.41 10.44
CA LEU A 287 12.35 -14.61 9.66
C LEU A 287 13.23 -14.36 8.43
N VAL A 288 13.73 -15.45 7.86
CA VAL A 288 14.31 -15.45 6.51
C VAL A 288 13.27 -15.05 5.46
N ASP A 289 13.78 -14.62 4.30
CA ASP A 289 12.99 -14.28 3.12
C ASP A 289 11.99 -15.40 2.75
N ARG A 290 10.83 -15.02 2.20
CA ARG A 290 9.82 -15.92 1.66
C ARG A 290 10.36 -16.90 0.62
N PHE A 291 11.41 -16.54 -0.13
CA PHE A 291 12.04 -17.46 -1.09
C PHE A 291 12.84 -18.60 -0.43
N GLN A 292 13.06 -18.54 0.89
CA GLN A 292 13.78 -19.55 1.68
C GLN A 292 12.84 -20.35 2.60
N ARG A 293 11.52 -20.22 2.42
CA ARG A 293 10.50 -20.89 3.24
C ARG A 293 9.48 -21.62 2.36
N ASP A 294 9.03 -22.76 2.87
CA ASP A 294 7.96 -23.54 2.22
C ASP A 294 6.54 -23.10 2.67
N ARG A 295 6.45 -22.23 3.68
CA ARG A 295 5.20 -21.67 4.24
C ARG A 295 5.22 -20.16 4.14
N THR A 296 4.06 -19.57 3.85
CA THR A 296 3.91 -18.10 3.90
C THR A 296 3.93 -17.61 5.35
N VAL A 297 4.25 -16.34 5.57
CA VAL A 297 4.15 -15.77 6.92
C VAL A 297 2.71 -15.84 7.45
N TYR A 298 1.70 -15.75 6.60
CA TYR A 298 0.29 -15.83 7.00
C TYR A 298 -0.06 -17.22 7.55
N ASP A 299 0.46 -18.29 6.93
CA ASP A 299 0.28 -19.66 7.43
C ASP A 299 0.97 -19.88 8.78
N ILE A 300 2.14 -19.26 8.97
CA ILE A 300 2.88 -19.30 10.23
C ILE A 300 2.12 -18.52 11.31
N ASN A 301 1.60 -17.34 10.98
CA ASN A 301 0.80 -16.52 11.90
C ASN A 301 -0.44 -17.24 12.40
N ALA A 302 -1.21 -17.85 11.49
CA ALA A 302 -2.42 -18.59 11.86
C ALA A 302 -2.11 -19.77 12.79
N ALA A 303 -1.02 -20.50 12.52
CA ALA A 303 -0.59 -21.61 13.35
C ALA A 303 -0.10 -21.15 14.74
N LEU A 304 0.73 -20.10 14.78
CA LEU A 304 1.19 -19.48 16.03
C LEU A 304 0.03 -18.96 16.86
N GLN A 305 -0.90 -18.23 16.25
CA GLN A 305 -2.07 -17.69 16.94
C GLN A 305 -2.90 -18.80 17.58
N ASN A 306 -3.15 -19.90 16.87
CA ASN A 306 -3.89 -21.05 17.39
C ASN A 306 -3.19 -21.77 18.55
N ARG A 307 -1.85 -21.75 18.61
CA ARG A 307 -1.10 -22.34 19.73
C ARG A 307 -0.98 -21.40 20.91
N LEU A 308 -0.68 -20.12 20.68
CA LEU A 308 -0.50 -19.13 21.72
C LEU A 308 -1.79 -18.92 22.52
N ARG A 309 -2.96 -18.92 21.86
CA ARG A 309 -4.27 -18.85 22.53
C ARG A 309 -4.59 -20.00 23.48
N LYS A 310 -3.88 -21.13 23.37
CA LYS A 310 -4.06 -22.30 24.23
C LYS A 310 -3.18 -22.25 25.48
N ILE A 311 -2.31 -21.25 25.61
CA ILE A 311 -1.43 -21.10 26.78
C ILE A 311 -2.29 -20.63 27.97
N PRO A 312 -2.41 -21.42 29.05
CA PRO A 312 -3.15 -20.99 30.24
C PRO A 312 -2.48 -19.78 30.89
N GLY A 313 -3.30 -18.81 31.32
CA GLY A 313 -2.85 -17.54 31.91
C GLY A 313 -2.74 -16.39 30.91
N LEU A 314 -2.98 -16.62 29.61
CA LEU A 314 -3.15 -15.55 28.62
C LEU A 314 -4.64 -15.28 28.38
N ILE A 315 -5.04 -14.01 28.48
CA ILE A 315 -6.39 -13.56 28.16
C ILE A 315 -6.54 -13.14 26.70
N SER A 316 -5.44 -12.72 26.06
CA SER A 316 -5.39 -12.45 24.63
C SER A 316 -4.03 -12.87 24.05
N ALA A 317 -4.05 -13.33 22.81
CA ALA A 317 -2.85 -13.60 22.02
C ALA A 317 -3.19 -13.38 20.54
N ASN A 318 -2.48 -12.45 19.91
CA ASN A 318 -2.68 -12.06 18.53
C ASN A 318 -1.35 -12.04 17.79
N VAL A 319 -1.37 -12.55 16.57
CA VAL A 319 -0.18 -12.69 15.74
C VAL A 319 -0.47 -12.04 14.41
N ALA A 320 0.34 -11.05 14.04
CA ALA A 320 0.17 -10.28 12.82
C ALA A 320 1.53 -10.08 12.12
N VAL A 321 1.46 -9.81 10.83
CA VAL A 321 2.65 -9.40 10.06
C VAL A 321 2.99 -7.96 10.41
N PHE A 322 4.21 -7.72 10.86
CA PHE A 322 4.67 -6.37 11.12
C PHE A 322 4.94 -5.63 9.81
N GLY A 323 4.49 -4.37 9.71
CA GLY A 323 4.67 -3.56 8.50
C GLY A 323 3.73 -3.90 7.34
N ALA A 324 2.80 -4.86 7.53
CA ALA A 324 1.76 -5.16 6.55
C ALA A 324 0.58 -4.16 6.57
N THR A 325 0.44 -3.37 7.65
CA THR A 325 -0.53 -2.27 7.67
C THR A 325 0.02 -1.05 6.93
N ALA A 326 -0.88 -0.37 6.23
CA ALA A 326 -0.57 0.82 5.45
C ALA A 326 0.04 1.98 6.25
N LEU A 327 -0.41 2.15 7.51
CA LEU A 327 0.01 3.19 8.44
C LEU A 327 0.38 2.55 9.78
N SER A 328 1.46 3.03 10.39
CA SER A 328 1.90 2.58 11.72
C SER A 328 0.92 2.92 12.84
N SER A 329 0.04 3.92 12.62
CA SER A 329 -1.02 4.30 13.56
C SER A 329 -2.25 3.37 13.52
N ILE A 330 -2.40 2.55 12.48
CA ILE A 330 -3.51 1.59 12.38
C ILE A 330 -3.19 0.41 13.31
N ARG A 331 -4.01 0.22 14.34
CA ARG A 331 -3.84 -0.82 15.35
C ARG A 331 -4.27 -2.21 14.85
N ALA A 332 -5.31 -2.27 14.03
CA ALA A 332 -5.84 -3.50 13.44
C ALA A 332 -6.50 -3.24 12.08
N ASN A 333 -6.73 -4.30 11.29
CA ASN A 333 -7.38 -4.17 9.98
C ASN A 333 -8.80 -3.60 10.12
N LEU A 334 -9.54 -4.11 11.09
CA LEU A 334 -10.86 -3.62 11.47
C LEU A 334 -10.81 -3.14 12.92
N ASP A 335 -11.31 -1.93 13.15
CA ASP A 335 -11.43 -1.36 14.48
C ASP A 335 -12.88 -0.91 14.69
N VAL A 336 -13.61 -1.66 15.51
CA VAL A 336 -14.98 -1.32 15.90
C VAL A 336 -14.90 -0.57 17.23
N MET A 337 -14.86 0.76 17.14
CA MET A 337 -14.79 1.65 18.29
C MET A 337 -16.20 1.96 18.79
N ILE A 338 -16.44 1.73 20.07
CA ILE A 338 -17.68 2.11 20.75
C ILE A 338 -17.37 3.31 21.64
N SER A 339 -18.07 4.43 21.44
CA SER A 339 -17.96 5.60 22.30
C SER A 339 -19.18 5.76 23.20
N GLY A 340 -18.99 6.28 24.41
CA GLY A 340 -20.06 6.52 25.37
C GLY A 340 -19.56 6.98 26.74
N THR A 341 -20.49 7.36 27.62
CA THR A 341 -20.16 8.07 28.87
C THR A 341 -19.81 7.17 30.06
N ASP A 342 -20.29 5.93 30.09
CA ASP A 342 -20.11 5.00 31.23
C ASP A 342 -19.27 3.79 30.82
N PRO A 343 -18.05 3.62 31.37
CA PRO A 343 -17.19 2.46 31.11
C PRO A 343 -17.85 1.11 31.38
N ALA A 344 -18.75 1.01 32.36
CA ALA A 344 -19.43 -0.25 32.68
C ALA A 344 -20.46 -0.65 31.61
N ILE A 345 -21.05 0.31 30.92
CA ILE A 345 -21.94 0.06 29.77
C ILE A 345 -21.10 -0.27 28.54
N LEU A 346 -19.98 0.42 28.33
CA LEU A 346 -19.02 0.11 27.25
C LEU A 346 -18.53 -1.33 27.32
N ASP A 347 -18.15 -1.82 28.50
CA ASP A 347 -17.70 -3.20 28.73
C ASP A 347 -18.76 -4.23 28.28
N LYS A 348 -20.03 -4.03 28.70
CA LYS A 348 -21.15 -4.89 28.30
C LYS A 348 -21.46 -4.82 26.81
N LEU A 349 -21.35 -3.65 26.21
CA LEU A 349 -21.55 -3.50 24.76
C LEU A 349 -20.43 -4.19 24.00
N ALA A 350 -19.19 -4.09 24.47
CA ALA A 350 -18.05 -4.77 23.88
C ALA A 350 -18.18 -6.30 23.92
N ASP A 351 -18.70 -6.87 25.02
CA ASP A 351 -19.06 -8.30 25.10
C ASP A 351 -20.06 -8.71 24.03
N ARG A 352 -21.12 -7.92 23.86
CA ARG A 352 -22.16 -8.21 22.87
C ARG A 352 -21.62 -8.10 21.45
N VAL A 353 -20.84 -7.06 21.15
CA VAL A 353 -20.22 -6.86 19.83
C VAL A 353 -19.24 -7.98 19.53
N MET A 354 -18.33 -8.33 20.46
CA MET A 354 -17.41 -9.46 20.27
C MET A 354 -18.14 -10.77 19.99
N THR A 355 -19.21 -11.07 20.73
CA THR A 355 -20.00 -12.30 20.54
C THR A 355 -20.57 -12.37 19.12
N ARG A 356 -21.01 -11.24 18.55
CA ARG A 356 -21.50 -11.17 17.17
C ARG A 356 -20.36 -11.30 16.16
N LEU A 357 -19.23 -10.63 16.41
CA LEU A 357 -18.08 -10.69 15.51
C LEU A 357 -17.48 -12.10 15.42
N TYR A 358 -17.61 -12.96 16.43
CA TYR A 358 -17.22 -14.38 16.32
C TYR A 358 -17.99 -15.16 15.24
N THR A 359 -19.15 -14.67 14.79
CA THR A 359 -19.93 -15.29 13.72
C THR A 359 -19.57 -14.83 12.31
N VAL A 360 -18.75 -13.77 12.21
CA VAL A 360 -18.30 -13.20 10.93
C VAL A 360 -17.19 -14.07 10.34
N HIS A 361 -17.30 -14.40 9.05
CA HIS A 361 -16.31 -15.23 8.39
C HIS A 361 -15.10 -14.38 7.99
N GLY A 362 -13.90 -14.94 8.09
CA GLY A 362 -12.67 -14.27 7.67
C GLY A 362 -11.93 -13.47 8.75
N LEU A 363 -12.46 -13.35 9.98
CA LEU A 363 -11.70 -12.86 11.14
C LEU A 363 -10.79 -13.96 11.70
N THR A 364 -9.50 -13.66 11.88
CA THR A 364 -8.52 -14.58 12.49
C THR A 364 -8.41 -14.35 14.00
N GLY A 365 -8.61 -13.10 14.42
CA GLY A 365 -8.55 -12.74 15.81
C GLY A 365 -9.17 -11.42 16.17
N MET A 366 -9.45 -11.29 17.45
CA MET A 366 -10.03 -10.11 18.06
C MET A 366 -9.41 -9.84 19.42
N GLU A 367 -9.35 -8.57 19.78
CA GLU A 367 -8.85 -8.06 21.06
C GLU A 367 -9.62 -6.80 21.43
N ARG A 368 -9.74 -6.53 22.72
CA ARG A 368 -10.24 -5.24 23.20
C ARG A 368 -9.09 -4.33 23.57
N SER A 369 -9.24 -3.03 23.34
CA SER A 369 -8.23 -2.05 23.78
C SER A 369 -8.00 -2.06 25.30
N TRP A 370 -8.98 -2.52 26.06
CA TRP A 370 -8.82 -2.84 27.47
C TRP A 370 -9.77 -3.99 27.85
N GLN A 371 -9.26 -4.88 28.69
CA GLN A 371 -10.00 -6.04 29.18
C GLN A 371 -9.46 -6.48 30.55
N GLY A 372 -10.29 -7.24 31.25
CA GLY A 372 -9.98 -7.70 32.60
C GLY A 372 -10.25 -6.65 33.67
N ARG A 373 -10.31 -7.13 34.91
CA ARG A 373 -10.53 -6.31 36.10
C ARG A 373 -9.40 -6.62 37.06
N SER A 374 -8.63 -5.60 37.41
CA SER A 374 -7.54 -5.71 38.38
C SER A 374 -8.06 -5.39 39.77
N GLU A 375 -7.58 -6.15 40.75
CA GLU A 375 -7.80 -5.88 42.16
C GLU A 375 -7.00 -4.64 42.59
N ARG A 376 -7.74 -3.64 43.08
CA ARG A 376 -7.17 -2.41 43.62
C ARG A 376 -7.50 -2.28 45.08
N VAL A 377 -6.52 -1.86 45.88
CA VAL A 377 -6.76 -1.46 47.26
C VAL A 377 -7.25 -0.01 47.26
N GLU A 378 -8.55 0.17 47.48
CA GLU A 378 -9.14 1.48 47.70
C GLU A 378 -8.96 1.90 49.16
N LEU A 379 -8.44 3.11 49.34
CA LEU A 379 -8.26 3.74 50.65
C LEU A 379 -9.30 4.84 50.83
N ASN A 380 -10.40 4.51 51.50
CA ASN A 380 -11.41 5.50 51.84
C ASN A 380 -11.07 6.18 53.18
N VAL A 381 -10.37 7.32 53.10
CA VAL A 381 -9.97 8.11 54.28
C VAL A 381 -11.17 8.89 54.80
N ASN A 382 -11.52 8.70 56.07
CA ASN A 382 -12.58 9.45 56.72
C ASN A 382 -12.10 10.89 57.03
N PRO A 383 -12.66 11.93 56.35
CA PRO A 383 -12.16 13.30 56.53
C PRO A 383 -12.43 13.86 57.93
N ALA A 384 -13.47 13.39 58.63
CA ALA A 384 -13.78 13.84 59.98
C ALA A 384 -12.74 13.31 60.99
N LEU A 385 -12.38 12.03 60.89
CA LEU A 385 -11.36 11.41 61.74
C LEU A 385 -9.97 11.96 61.42
N ALA A 386 -9.60 12.08 60.15
CA ALA A 386 -8.32 12.66 59.74
C ALA A 386 -8.10 14.06 60.35
N ARG A 387 -9.15 14.91 60.34
CA ARG A 387 -9.09 16.26 60.95
C ARG A 387 -8.88 16.24 62.47
N GLN A 388 -9.42 15.26 63.20
CA GLN A 388 -9.19 15.13 64.65
C GLN A 388 -7.70 14.93 64.97
N TYR A 389 -6.97 14.26 64.09
CA TYR A 389 -5.52 14.07 64.21
C TYR A 389 -4.69 15.14 63.47
N GLY A 390 -5.35 16.20 62.97
CA GLY A 390 -4.72 17.31 62.27
C GLY A 390 -4.20 16.95 60.87
N LEU A 391 -4.75 15.91 60.24
CA LEU A 391 -4.32 15.42 58.92
C LEU A 391 -5.36 15.70 57.84
N THR A 392 -4.90 15.86 56.60
CA THR A 392 -5.71 15.86 55.38
C THR A 392 -5.70 14.48 54.72
N GLY A 393 -6.72 14.18 53.91
CA GLY A 393 -6.74 12.92 53.14
C GLY A 393 -5.52 12.75 52.23
N GLY A 394 -5.04 13.85 51.63
CA GLY A 394 -3.82 13.84 50.80
C GLY A 394 -2.55 13.51 51.59
N GLU A 395 -2.40 14.03 52.82
CA GLU A 395 -1.26 13.70 53.68
C GLU A 395 -1.26 12.23 54.12
N VAL A 396 -2.44 11.68 54.44
CA VAL A 396 -2.57 10.25 54.76
C VAL A 396 -2.19 9.42 53.55
N ALA A 397 -2.73 9.73 52.36
CA ALA A 397 -2.40 9.03 51.12
C ALA A 397 -0.90 9.10 50.79
N ALA A 398 -0.26 10.27 50.94
CA ALA A 398 1.16 10.45 50.68
C ALA A 398 2.05 9.57 51.59
N GLN A 399 1.68 9.46 52.88
CA GLN A 399 2.40 8.60 53.82
C GLN A 399 2.24 7.11 53.47
N VAL A 400 1.04 6.69 53.04
CA VAL A 400 0.82 5.31 52.59
C VAL A 400 1.59 5.01 51.31
N VAL A 401 1.58 5.93 50.33
CA VAL A 401 2.36 5.78 49.08
C VAL A 401 3.85 5.66 49.39
N LEU A 402 4.38 6.49 50.29
CA LEU A 402 5.77 6.42 50.75
C LEU A 402 6.10 5.06 51.38
N ALA A 403 5.20 4.53 52.21
CA ALA A 403 5.39 3.25 52.88
C ALA A 403 5.33 2.05 51.91
N VAL A 404 4.38 2.06 50.97
CA VAL A 404 4.07 0.94 50.07
C VAL A 404 4.90 0.99 48.78
N ARG A 405 4.83 2.09 48.02
CA ARG A 405 5.56 2.25 46.75
C ARG A 405 7.02 2.61 46.97
N GLY A 406 7.31 3.30 48.06
CA GLY A 406 8.65 3.80 48.38
C GLY A 406 8.94 5.17 47.81
N THR A 407 10.04 5.74 48.26
CA THR A 407 10.63 6.98 47.71
C THR A 407 12.11 6.75 47.37
N SER A 408 12.65 7.62 46.51
CA SER A 408 14.07 7.64 46.22
C SER A 408 14.83 8.10 47.48
N GLY A 409 15.69 7.23 48.00
CA GLY A 409 16.62 7.52 49.10
C GLY A 409 17.92 8.18 48.63
N GLY A 410 18.02 8.53 47.34
CA GLY A 410 19.21 9.07 46.69
C GLY A 410 19.74 8.16 45.59
N ARG A 411 20.93 8.50 45.08
CA ARG A 411 21.63 7.68 44.09
C ARG A 411 22.99 7.28 44.64
N LEU A 412 23.27 5.99 44.66
CA LEU A 412 24.57 5.44 44.98
C LEU A 412 25.48 5.61 43.75
N ARG A 413 26.61 6.30 43.93
CA ARG A 413 27.64 6.38 42.89
C ARG A 413 28.65 5.25 43.11
N VAL A 414 28.86 4.47 42.06
CA VAL A 414 29.91 3.45 41.98
C VAL A 414 30.83 3.88 40.85
N ASP A 415 32.13 3.91 41.09
CA ASP A 415 33.10 4.36 40.09
C ASP A 415 33.06 3.47 38.85
N GLY A 416 32.94 4.08 37.67
CA GLY A 416 32.80 3.36 36.40
C GLY A 416 31.37 2.92 36.05
N GLU A 417 30.39 3.09 36.94
CA GLU A 417 28.99 2.77 36.68
C GLU A 417 28.09 4.01 36.69
N ASN A 418 26.91 3.87 36.07
CA ASN A 418 25.87 4.88 36.17
C ASN A 418 25.31 4.91 37.61
N PRO A 419 25.00 6.10 38.19
CA PRO A 419 24.48 6.19 39.54
C PRO A 419 23.21 5.34 39.74
N ILE A 420 23.25 4.41 40.69
CA ILE A 420 22.19 3.44 40.98
C ILE A 420 21.17 4.10 41.92
N SER A 421 19.89 4.07 41.55
CA SER A 421 18.85 4.64 42.41
C SER A 421 18.57 3.75 43.62
N VAL A 422 18.65 4.32 44.82
CA VAL A 422 18.32 3.64 46.07
C VAL A 422 16.87 3.94 46.42
N TRP A 423 16.08 2.90 46.70
CA TRP A 423 14.67 3.03 47.08
C TRP A 423 14.48 2.67 48.55
N VAL A 424 13.73 3.50 49.27
CA VAL A 424 13.33 3.26 50.66
C VAL A 424 11.83 2.98 50.69
N ARG A 425 11.44 1.82 51.18
CA ARG A 425 10.06 1.35 51.36
C ARG A 425 9.99 0.38 52.54
N LEU A 426 8.79 0.07 53.02
CA LEU A 426 8.61 -0.96 54.05
C LEU A 426 9.13 -2.34 53.58
N ALA A 427 9.20 -3.33 54.46
CA ALA A 427 9.49 -4.72 54.05
C ALA A 427 8.25 -5.36 53.39
N GLY A 428 8.45 -6.40 52.58
CA GLY A 428 7.40 -6.99 51.74
C GLY A 428 6.23 -7.57 52.54
N ASP A 429 6.58 -8.26 53.62
CA ASP A 429 5.69 -8.79 54.65
C ASP A 429 4.85 -7.71 55.36
N GLN A 430 5.38 -6.49 55.48
CA GLN A 430 4.68 -5.37 56.12
C GLN A 430 3.71 -4.61 55.20
N ARG A 431 3.62 -5.01 53.92
CA ARG A 431 2.72 -4.38 52.93
C ARG A 431 2.01 -5.39 52.01
N GLY A 432 2.13 -6.68 52.31
CA GLY A 432 1.70 -7.75 51.42
C GLY A 432 0.20 -8.03 51.44
N ASP A 433 -0.51 -7.61 52.49
CA ASP A 433 -1.95 -7.83 52.63
C ASP A 433 -2.69 -6.60 53.20
N LEU A 434 -4.01 -6.66 53.16
CA LEU A 434 -4.88 -5.58 53.66
C LEU A 434 -4.69 -5.29 55.15
N ALA A 435 -4.41 -6.31 55.96
CA ALA A 435 -4.25 -6.17 57.41
C ALA A 435 -2.97 -5.38 57.73
N ASN A 436 -1.88 -5.71 57.05
CA ASN A 436 -0.59 -5.03 57.15
C ASN A 436 -0.68 -3.60 56.60
N ILE A 437 -1.39 -3.39 55.48
CA ILE A 437 -1.67 -2.03 54.98
C ILE A 437 -2.47 -1.22 56.01
N GLY A 438 -3.49 -1.82 56.64
CA GLY A 438 -4.26 -1.20 57.72
C GLY A 438 -3.43 -0.91 58.98
N ALA A 439 -2.37 -1.68 59.22
CA ALA A 439 -1.46 -1.50 60.35
C ALA A 439 -0.36 -0.46 60.10
N ILE A 440 -0.24 0.10 58.87
CA ILE A 440 0.78 1.11 58.55
C ILE A 440 0.67 2.30 59.52
N PRO A 441 1.76 2.66 60.23
CA PRO A 441 1.74 3.76 61.18
C PRO A 441 1.74 5.10 60.44
N ILE A 442 0.67 5.88 60.61
CA ILE A 442 0.53 7.23 60.06
C ILE A 442 0.93 8.23 61.14
N LYS A 443 1.91 9.07 60.81
CA LYS A 443 2.40 10.13 61.70
C LYS A 443 1.38 11.26 61.76
N THR A 444 0.92 11.59 62.97
CA THR A 444 0.04 12.75 63.21
C THR A 444 0.86 14.02 63.42
N ARG A 445 0.23 15.19 63.27
CA ARG A 445 0.90 16.48 63.55
C ARG A 445 1.22 16.69 65.03
N GLN A 446 0.55 15.98 65.92
CA GLN A 446 0.68 16.10 67.38
C GLN A 446 1.76 15.17 67.96
N GLY A 447 2.44 14.36 67.14
CA GLY A 447 3.55 13.49 67.58
C GLY A 447 3.26 11.97 67.61
N PRO A 448 2.11 11.46 68.11
CA PRO A 448 1.86 10.03 68.11
C PRO A 448 1.55 9.51 66.70
N THR A 449 1.84 8.24 66.45
CA THR A 449 1.40 7.52 65.24
C THR A 449 0.08 6.83 65.49
N VAL A 450 -0.77 6.78 64.47
CA VAL A 450 -2.03 6.02 64.48
C VAL A 450 -2.02 5.01 63.35
N PRO A 451 -2.54 3.79 63.53
CA PRO A 451 -2.63 2.83 62.43
C PRO A 451 -3.57 3.37 61.34
N LEU A 452 -3.27 3.09 60.08
CA LEU A 452 -4.10 3.51 58.94
C LEU A 452 -5.57 3.11 59.11
N ALA A 453 -5.83 1.92 59.66
CA ALA A 453 -7.17 1.40 59.93
C ALA A 453 -8.03 2.31 60.82
N ALA A 454 -7.42 3.16 61.65
CA ALA A 454 -8.14 4.15 62.47
C ALA A 454 -8.62 5.37 61.66
N LEU A 455 -8.01 5.62 60.49
CA LEU A 455 -8.28 6.78 59.63
C LEU A 455 -8.95 6.40 58.31
N ALA A 456 -8.68 5.21 57.80
CA ALA A 456 -9.15 4.73 56.50
C ALA A 456 -9.40 3.22 56.55
N ALA A 457 -10.46 2.77 55.90
CA ALA A 457 -10.75 1.35 55.75
C ALA A 457 -10.23 0.86 54.39
N PRO A 458 -9.09 0.13 54.32
CA PRO A 458 -8.61 -0.43 53.07
C PRO A 458 -9.57 -1.54 52.61
N ARG A 459 -9.97 -1.50 51.34
CA ARG A 459 -10.86 -2.50 50.73
C ARG A 459 -10.33 -2.89 49.35
N ILE A 460 -10.45 -4.16 48.99
CA ILE A 460 -10.22 -4.60 47.62
C ILE A 460 -11.47 -4.26 46.80
N ILE A 461 -11.27 -3.49 45.74
CA ILE A 461 -12.25 -3.22 44.70
C ILE A 461 -11.71 -3.75 43.37
N THR A 462 -12.59 -4.03 42.42
CA THR A 462 -12.17 -4.39 41.06
C THR A 462 -12.40 -3.21 40.13
N ALA A 463 -11.38 -2.85 39.35
CA ALA A 463 -11.46 -1.76 38.39
C ALA A 463 -10.86 -2.17 37.04
N PRO A 464 -11.28 -1.54 35.92
CA PRO A 464 -10.66 -1.77 34.62
C PRO A 464 -9.15 -1.52 34.67
N THR A 465 -8.39 -2.38 34.01
CA THR A 465 -6.92 -2.30 33.91
C THR A 465 -6.48 -1.02 33.17
N ALA A 466 -7.28 -0.58 32.20
CA ALA A 466 -7.10 0.67 31.47
C ALA A 466 -8.46 1.28 31.08
N GLU A 467 -8.45 2.59 30.80
CA GLU A 467 -9.59 3.32 30.23
C GLU A 467 -9.10 4.15 29.05
N THR A 468 -9.64 3.88 27.86
CA THR A 468 -9.29 4.60 26.64
C THR A 468 -10.27 5.73 26.37
N HIS A 469 -9.76 6.80 25.76
CA HIS A 469 -10.56 7.98 25.41
C HIS A 469 -10.20 8.46 24.01
N GLN A 470 -11.20 8.91 23.26
CA GLN A 470 -11.04 9.60 21.98
C GLN A 470 -11.85 10.89 21.99
N TYR A 471 -11.20 12.01 21.67
CA TYR A 471 -11.80 13.35 21.78
C TYR A 471 -12.42 13.63 23.17
N ILE A 472 -11.80 13.10 24.24
CA ILE A 472 -12.23 13.20 25.65
C ILE A 472 -13.49 12.37 25.97
N GLU A 473 -14.06 11.67 25.01
CA GLU A 473 -15.12 10.69 25.25
C GLU A 473 -14.51 9.32 25.58
N PRO A 474 -14.97 8.60 26.63
CA PRO A 474 -14.55 7.24 26.89
C PRO A 474 -14.89 6.31 25.71
N THR A 475 -13.95 5.43 25.38
CA THR A 475 -14.11 4.47 24.28
C THR A 475 -13.67 3.08 24.68
N ILE A 476 -14.16 2.09 23.95
CA ILE A 476 -13.59 0.75 23.90
C ILE A 476 -13.49 0.33 22.44
N ASP A 477 -12.31 -0.12 22.05
CA ASP A 477 -11.99 -0.51 20.68
C ASP A 477 -11.98 -2.03 20.61
N ILE A 478 -12.64 -2.59 19.60
CA ILE A 478 -12.58 -4.02 19.31
C ILE A 478 -11.75 -4.16 18.05
N LEU A 479 -10.49 -4.49 18.28
CA LEU A 479 -9.45 -4.65 17.28
C LEU A 479 -9.57 -6.05 16.69
N ALA A 480 -9.76 -6.14 15.39
CA ALA A 480 -9.89 -7.41 14.69
C ALA A 480 -8.96 -7.48 13.48
N TRP A 481 -8.36 -8.66 13.29
CA TRP A 481 -7.48 -8.95 12.17
C TRP A 481 -8.19 -9.84 11.16
N ARG A 482 -7.92 -9.57 9.89
CA ARG A 482 -8.49 -10.31 8.77
C ARG A 482 -7.55 -11.40 8.30
N SER A 483 -8.13 -12.46 7.78
CA SER A 483 -7.45 -13.41 6.89
C SER A 483 -7.33 -12.80 5.49
N ASN A 484 -6.99 -13.60 4.48
CA ASN A 484 -6.91 -13.17 3.09
C ASN A 484 -8.29 -12.91 2.46
N VAL A 485 -9.07 -11.99 3.05
CA VAL A 485 -10.40 -11.55 2.60
C VAL A 485 -10.36 -10.03 2.45
N ALA A 486 -11.05 -9.48 1.46
CA ALA A 486 -11.10 -8.04 1.23
C ALA A 486 -11.70 -7.28 2.43
N ILE A 487 -11.12 -6.13 2.80
CA ILE A 487 -11.61 -5.34 3.96
C ILE A 487 -13.03 -4.81 3.75
N THR A 488 -13.43 -4.56 2.50
CA THR A 488 -14.80 -4.14 2.16
C THR A 488 -15.82 -5.24 2.38
N ALA A 489 -15.55 -6.45 1.87
CA ALA A 489 -16.43 -7.60 2.10
C ALA A 489 -16.54 -7.93 3.60
N LEU A 490 -15.42 -7.87 4.31
CA LEU A 490 -15.39 -8.06 5.75
C LEU A 490 -16.20 -6.98 6.49
N HIS A 491 -16.09 -5.72 6.07
CA HIS A 491 -16.85 -4.63 6.66
C HIS A 491 -18.35 -4.80 6.45
N ASP A 492 -18.78 -5.20 5.25
CA ASP A 492 -20.19 -5.44 4.94
C ASP A 492 -20.77 -6.56 5.83
N GLU A 493 -20.04 -7.65 6.04
CA GLU A 493 -20.44 -8.73 6.96
C GLU A 493 -20.53 -8.24 8.43
N VAL A 494 -19.57 -7.42 8.85
CA VAL A 494 -19.54 -6.84 10.20
C VAL A 494 -20.71 -5.89 10.41
N GLU A 495 -20.98 -4.99 9.47
CA GLU A 495 -22.10 -4.06 9.54
C GLU A 495 -23.43 -4.84 9.64
N GLN A 496 -23.58 -5.89 8.84
CA GLN A 496 -24.74 -6.78 8.89
C GLN A 496 -24.87 -7.50 10.24
N ALA A 497 -23.75 -7.99 10.80
CA ALA A 497 -23.75 -8.68 12.10
C ALA A 497 -24.07 -7.77 13.29
N LEU A 498 -23.78 -6.47 13.17
CA LEU A 498 -23.98 -5.48 14.23
C LEU A 498 -25.27 -4.66 14.09
N ALA A 499 -25.95 -4.73 12.94
CA ALA A 499 -27.16 -3.95 12.63
C ALA A 499 -28.29 -4.08 13.68
N ASP A 500 -28.43 -5.25 14.30
CA ASP A 500 -29.49 -5.55 15.27
C ASP A 500 -29.14 -5.16 16.72
N ILE A 501 -27.93 -4.62 16.98
CA ILE A 501 -27.53 -4.23 18.32
C ILE A 501 -28.18 -2.89 18.68
N ALA A 502 -29.19 -2.95 19.57
CA ALA A 502 -29.79 -1.75 20.12
C ALA A 502 -28.78 -1.01 21.03
N LEU A 503 -28.37 0.19 20.60
CA LEU A 503 -27.46 1.07 21.33
C LEU A 503 -28.24 1.99 22.29
N PRO A 504 -27.81 2.15 23.56
CA PRO A 504 -28.37 3.13 24.46
C PRO A 504 -28.15 4.57 23.95
N ARG A 505 -28.96 5.52 24.43
CA ARG A 505 -28.79 6.94 24.07
C ARG A 505 -27.41 7.44 24.46
N GLY A 506 -26.73 8.11 23.53
CA GLY A 506 -25.39 8.65 23.73
C GLY A 506 -24.26 7.67 23.39
N TYR A 507 -24.56 6.44 22.96
CA TYR A 507 -23.56 5.48 22.50
C TYR A 507 -23.53 5.40 20.98
N LYS A 508 -22.33 5.29 20.41
CA LYS A 508 -22.12 5.19 18.96
C LYS A 508 -21.09 4.12 18.64
N ILE A 509 -21.31 3.45 17.52
CA ILE A 509 -20.31 2.57 16.90
C ILE A 509 -19.66 3.33 15.76
N HIS A 510 -18.34 3.35 15.77
CA HIS A 510 -17.48 3.95 14.76
C HIS A 510 -16.61 2.85 14.16
N TYR A 511 -16.50 2.85 12.83
CA TYR A 511 -15.61 1.94 12.11
C TYR A 511 -14.33 2.70 11.78
N GLU A 512 -13.28 2.41 12.54
CA GLU A 512 -11.96 3.00 12.41
C GLU A 512 -11.00 2.00 11.73
N GLY A 513 -9.69 2.25 11.78
CA GLY A 513 -8.68 1.34 11.23
C GLY A 513 -8.53 1.43 9.70
N GLU A 514 -8.23 0.28 9.06
CA GLU A 514 -7.90 0.23 7.63
C GLU A 514 -9.08 0.61 6.73
N TYR A 515 -10.31 0.26 7.14
CA TYR A 515 -11.52 0.54 6.36
C TYR A 515 -11.82 2.04 6.23
N LYS A 516 -11.74 2.81 7.32
CA LYS A 516 -11.93 4.27 7.26
C LYS A 516 -10.91 4.90 6.32
N GLN A 517 -9.64 4.50 6.47
CA GLN A 517 -8.56 4.98 5.63
C GLN A 517 -8.79 4.62 4.16
N LEU A 518 -9.38 3.45 3.89
CA LEU A 518 -9.75 3.00 2.55
C LEU A 518 -10.77 3.94 1.94
N SER A 519 -11.89 4.16 2.63
CA SER A 519 -12.99 4.99 2.15
C SER A 519 -12.54 6.42 1.86
N GLU A 520 -11.79 7.03 2.79
CA GLU A 520 -11.26 8.38 2.61
C GLU A 520 -10.27 8.46 1.45
N SER A 521 -9.36 7.48 1.33
CA SER A 521 -8.33 7.45 0.28
C SER A 521 -8.94 7.21 -1.10
N PHE A 522 -9.90 6.30 -1.23
CA PHE A 522 -10.61 6.05 -2.49
C PHE A 522 -11.45 7.25 -2.93
N SER A 523 -12.10 7.93 -1.99
CA SER A 523 -12.85 9.18 -2.28
C SER A 523 -11.93 10.26 -2.84
N ARG A 524 -10.74 10.43 -2.24
CA ARG A 524 -9.71 11.35 -2.74
C ARG A 524 -9.20 10.93 -4.13
N LEU A 525 -8.81 9.66 -4.30
CA LEU A 525 -8.33 9.13 -5.58
C LEU A 525 -9.34 9.31 -6.71
N THR A 526 -10.63 9.05 -6.45
CA THR A 526 -11.69 9.21 -7.45
C THR A 526 -11.84 10.68 -7.87
N LYS A 527 -11.75 11.62 -6.91
CA LYS A 527 -11.77 13.06 -7.21
C LYS A 527 -10.54 13.50 -8.01
N SER A 528 -9.34 13.05 -7.64
CA SER A 528 -8.11 13.35 -8.38
C SER A 528 -8.11 12.73 -9.78
N PHE A 529 -8.66 11.52 -9.93
CA PHE A 529 -8.84 10.86 -11.22
C PHE A 529 -9.77 11.66 -12.13
N ALA A 530 -10.93 12.10 -11.62
CA ALA A 530 -11.85 12.96 -12.36
C ALA A 530 -11.20 14.29 -12.78
N LEU A 531 -10.42 14.91 -11.88
CA LEU A 531 -9.65 16.11 -12.20
C LEU A 531 -8.59 15.84 -13.27
N GLY A 532 -7.87 14.71 -13.19
CA GLY A 532 -6.88 14.30 -14.18
C GLY A 532 -7.49 14.11 -15.57
N LEU A 533 -8.68 13.51 -15.63
CA LEU A 533 -9.43 13.34 -16.87
C LEU A 533 -9.85 14.69 -17.49
N ILE A 534 -10.26 15.65 -16.66
CA ILE A 534 -10.58 17.01 -17.12
C ILE A 534 -9.33 17.72 -17.66
N LEU A 535 -8.21 17.67 -16.93
CA LEU A 535 -6.95 18.28 -17.36
C LEU A 535 -6.44 17.68 -18.66
N LEU A 536 -6.52 16.35 -18.77
CA LEU A 536 -6.19 15.60 -19.98
C LEU A 536 -7.06 16.00 -21.17
N TYR A 537 -8.38 16.10 -20.98
CA TYR A 537 -9.29 16.59 -22.02
C TYR A 537 -8.88 17.99 -22.50
N LEU A 538 -8.67 18.93 -21.57
CA LEU A 538 -8.25 20.30 -21.89
C LEU A 538 -6.92 20.34 -22.64
N MET A 539 -5.96 19.49 -22.25
CA MET A 539 -4.67 19.37 -22.93
C MET A 539 -4.86 18.89 -24.37
N LEU A 540 -5.63 17.82 -24.58
CA LEU A 540 -5.91 17.27 -25.91
C LEU A 540 -6.65 18.27 -26.82
N VAL A 541 -7.57 19.07 -26.26
CA VAL A 541 -8.26 20.14 -26.99
C VAL A 541 -7.25 21.16 -27.54
N VAL A 542 -6.25 21.53 -26.75
CA VAL A 542 -5.19 22.46 -27.17
C VAL A 542 -4.29 21.82 -28.24
N THR A 543 -3.90 20.55 -28.05
CA THR A 543 -3.06 19.82 -29.01
C THR A 543 -3.73 19.65 -30.37
N PHE A 544 -4.98 19.16 -30.40
CA PHE A 544 -5.69 18.86 -31.65
C PHE A 544 -6.47 20.04 -32.23
N LYS A 545 -6.53 21.16 -31.50
CA LYS A 545 -7.31 22.36 -31.85
C LYS A 545 -8.78 22.03 -32.17
N SER A 546 -9.35 21.10 -31.41
CA SER A 546 -10.68 20.53 -31.67
C SER A 546 -11.31 20.02 -30.38
N PHE A 547 -12.64 20.10 -30.28
CA PHE A 547 -13.41 19.62 -29.13
C PHE A 547 -13.89 18.18 -29.30
N LEU A 548 -13.98 17.67 -30.53
CA LEU A 548 -14.53 16.33 -30.82
C LEU A 548 -13.44 15.26 -30.84
N ASP A 549 -12.27 15.56 -31.38
CA ASP A 549 -11.17 14.58 -31.48
C ASP A 549 -10.69 14.08 -30.11
N PRO A 550 -10.56 14.94 -29.07
CA PRO A 550 -10.25 14.47 -27.73
C PRO A 550 -11.28 13.48 -27.16
N LEU A 551 -12.57 13.68 -27.43
CA LEU A 551 -13.62 12.76 -26.98
C LEU A 551 -13.49 11.38 -27.63
N ALA A 552 -13.15 11.35 -28.92
CA ALA A 552 -12.90 10.09 -29.63
C ALA A 552 -11.71 9.33 -29.04
N ILE A 553 -10.62 10.04 -28.72
CA ILE A 553 -9.43 9.45 -28.08
C ILE A 553 -9.78 8.94 -26.67
N MET A 554 -10.50 9.73 -25.88
CA MET A 554 -10.87 9.35 -24.50
C MET A 554 -11.86 8.19 -24.43
N PHE A 555 -12.58 7.89 -25.52
CA PHE A 555 -13.45 6.71 -25.60
C PHE A 555 -12.67 5.38 -25.57
N SER A 556 -11.35 5.41 -25.77
CA SER A 556 -10.46 4.27 -25.53
C SER A 556 -10.31 3.91 -24.05
N LEU A 557 -10.58 4.86 -23.14
CA LEU A 557 -10.35 4.67 -21.70
C LEU A 557 -11.29 3.61 -21.08
N PRO A 558 -12.63 3.66 -21.29
CA PRO A 558 -13.51 2.58 -20.85
C PRO A 558 -13.14 1.21 -21.44
N LEU A 559 -12.53 1.16 -22.63
CA LEU A 559 -12.10 -0.10 -23.25
C LEU A 559 -10.87 -0.68 -22.53
N ALA A 560 -9.89 0.17 -22.19
CA ALA A 560 -8.72 -0.24 -21.41
C ALA A 560 -9.11 -0.73 -20.00
N MET A 561 -10.16 -0.14 -19.40
CA MET A 561 -10.72 -0.58 -18.12
C MET A 561 -11.20 -2.05 -18.13
N ILE A 562 -11.71 -2.53 -19.27
CA ILE A 562 -12.14 -3.93 -19.41
C ILE A 562 -10.94 -4.86 -19.21
N GLY A 563 -9.81 -4.54 -19.83
CA GLY A 563 -8.56 -5.27 -19.65
C GLY A 563 -7.97 -5.15 -18.25
N ALA A 564 -8.05 -3.97 -17.65
CA ALA A 564 -7.56 -3.72 -16.29
C ALA A 564 -8.25 -4.62 -15.25
N VAL A 565 -9.59 -4.66 -15.26
CA VAL A 565 -10.39 -5.49 -14.35
C VAL A 565 -10.17 -6.98 -14.63
N SER A 566 -10.16 -7.36 -15.90
CA SER A 566 -9.89 -8.75 -16.30
C SER A 566 -8.49 -9.20 -15.87
N GLY A 567 -7.50 -8.31 -15.94
CA GLY A 567 -6.13 -8.59 -15.49
C GLY A 567 -6.05 -8.87 -14.00
N LEU A 568 -6.73 -8.06 -13.18
CA LEU A 568 -6.80 -8.31 -11.73
C LEU A 568 -7.49 -9.65 -11.42
N LEU A 569 -8.53 -10.01 -12.16
CA LEU A 569 -9.24 -11.27 -11.99
C LEU A 569 -8.36 -12.48 -12.33
N ILE A 570 -7.64 -12.42 -13.47
CA ILE A 570 -6.73 -13.49 -13.89
C ILE A 570 -5.58 -13.67 -12.90
N ALA A 571 -5.10 -12.59 -12.30
CA ALA A 571 -4.01 -12.60 -11.33
C ALA A 571 -4.47 -12.84 -9.88
N ASP A 572 -5.77 -13.06 -9.65
CA ASP A 572 -6.39 -13.23 -8.33
C ASP A 572 -6.03 -12.11 -7.34
N LYS A 573 -6.12 -10.85 -7.79
CA LYS A 573 -5.80 -9.66 -6.97
C LYS A 573 -7.04 -8.81 -6.71
N LEU A 574 -7.10 -8.24 -5.51
CA LEU A 574 -8.16 -7.34 -5.07
C LEU A 574 -7.96 -5.92 -5.62
N GLY A 575 -9.05 -5.15 -5.68
CA GLY A 575 -8.98 -3.73 -5.99
C GLY A 575 -8.26 -2.96 -4.87
N SER A 576 -7.12 -2.34 -5.16
CA SER A 576 -6.31 -1.62 -4.17
C SER A 576 -5.86 -0.26 -4.66
N MET A 577 -5.26 0.58 -3.79
CA MET A 577 -4.71 1.87 -4.24
C MET A 577 -3.64 1.72 -5.34
N PRO A 578 -2.68 0.78 -5.25
CA PRO A 578 -1.73 0.54 -6.33
C PRO A 578 -2.42 0.11 -7.64
N ALA A 579 -3.47 -0.71 -7.57
CA ALA A 579 -4.27 -1.05 -8.76
C ALA A 579 -4.93 0.20 -9.37
N PHE A 580 -5.49 1.08 -8.55
CA PHE A 580 -6.10 2.34 -9.00
C PHE A 580 -5.07 3.30 -9.61
N MET A 581 -3.85 3.31 -9.08
CA MET A 581 -2.72 4.00 -9.70
C MET A 581 -2.34 3.39 -11.05
N GLY A 582 -2.35 2.07 -11.18
CA GLY A 582 -2.09 1.40 -12.45
C GLY A 582 -3.10 1.80 -13.52
N LEU A 583 -4.36 1.98 -13.12
CA LEU A 583 -5.44 2.44 -13.97
C LEU A 583 -5.25 3.90 -14.42
N ILE A 584 -4.82 4.77 -13.51
CA ILE A 584 -4.46 6.16 -13.81
C ILE A 584 -3.32 6.19 -14.83
N LEU A 585 -2.26 5.43 -14.57
CA LEU A 585 -1.10 5.35 -15.44
C LEU A 585 -1.50 4.86 -16.84
N LEU A 586 -2.28 3.78 -16.88
CA LEU A 586 -2.82 3.21 -18.11
C LEU A 586 -3.53 4.24 -18.98
N MET A 587 -4.22 5.23 -18.39
CA MET A 587 -4.87 6.29 -19.18
C MET A 587 -3.88 7.06 -20.04
N GLY A 588 -2.74 7.47 -19.47
CA GLY A 588 -1.72 8.21 -20.21
C GLY A 588 -1.16 7.38 -21.38
N ILE A 589 -0.86 6.11 -21.12
CA ILE A 589 -0.25 5.22 -22.12
C ILE A 589 -1.22 4.88 -23.25
N VAL A 590 -2.46 4.50 -22.93
CA VAL A 590 -3.45 4.12 -23.96
C VAL A 590 -3.83 5.33 -24.82
N ILE A 591 -3.90 6.51 -24.21
CA ILE A 591 -4.15 7.74 -24.95
C ILE A 591 -3.03 8.05 -25.92
N ASN A 592 -1.76 7.78 -25.59
CA ASN A 592 -0.65 8.02 -26.52
C ASN A 592 -0.86 7.28 -27.86
N ASN A 593 -1.30 6.02 -27.80
CA ASN A 593 -1.63 5.23 -28.98
C ASN A 593 -2.78 5.87 -29.79
N GLY A 594 -3.81 6.36 -29.11
CA GLY A 594 -4.94 7.05 -29.73
C GLY A 594 -4.56 8.41 -30.35
N ILE A 595 -3.72 9.20 -29.68
CA ILE A 595 -3.20 10.49 -30.17
C ILE A 595 -2.52 10.27 -31.53
N LEU A 596 -1.61 9.31 -31.61
CA LEU A 596 -0.85 9.03 -32.83
C LEU A 596 -1.76 8.54 -33.97
N LEU A 597 -2.77 7.71 -33.68
CA LEU A 597 -3.69 7.23 -34.72
C LEU A 597 -4.57 8.36 -35.28
N VAL A 598 -5.08 9.23 -34.42
CA VAL A 598 -5.91 10.38 -34.83
C VAL A 598 -5.07 11.43 -35.57
N ASP A 599 -3.85 11.70 -35.13
CA ASP A 599 -2.94 12.64 -35.79
C ASP A 599 -2.61 12.22 -37.23
N PHE A 600 -2.19 10.96 -37.42
CA PHE A 600 -1.94 10.42 -38.77
C PHE A 600 -3.19 10.45 -39.67
N THR A 601 -4.36 10.16 -39.09
CA THR A 601 -5.63 10.23 -39.82
C THR A 601 -5.94 11.66 -40.26
N LYS A 602 -5.71 12.66 -39.39
CA LYS A 602 -5.90 14.08 -39.74
C LYS A 602 -4.96 14.55 -40.85
N VAL A 603 -3.69 14.16 -40.78
CA VAL A 603 -2.72 14.47 -41.83
C VAL A 603 -3.18 13.88 -43.17
N ALA A 604 -3.62 12.62 -43.20
CA ALA A 604 -4.18 11.99 -44.41
C ALA A 604 -5.46 12.67 -44.93
N LEU A 605 -6.35 13.10 -44.04
CA LEU A 605 -7.55 13.87 -44.40
C LEU A 605 -7.21 15.24 -45.01
N SER A 606 -6.21 15.94 -44.46
CA SER A 606 -5.73 17.21 -45.02
C SER A 606 -5.11 17.06 -46.41
N GLN A 607 -4.68 15.84 -46.78
CA GLN A 607 -4.17 15.50 -48.11
C GLN A 607 -5.30 15.09 -49.07
N GLY A 608 -6.57 15.19 -48.66
CA GLY A 608 -7.75 14.94 -49.50
C GLY A 608 -8.21 13.48 -49.55
N GLN A 609 -7.71 12.61 -48.67
CA GLN A 609 -8.19 11.22 -48.58
C GLN A 609 -9.58 11.13 -47.93
N ASP A 610 -10.36 10.12 -48.31
CA ASP A 610 -11.61 9.78 -47.61
C ASP A 610 -11.34 9.25 -46.19
N ILE A 611 -12.27 9.47 -45.26
CA ILE A 611 -12.14 9.08 -43.84
C ILE A 611 -11.86 7.58 -43.69
N LYS A 612 -12.55 6.72 -44.45
CA LYS A 612 -12.37 5.26 -44.32
C LYS A 612 -10.97 4.85 -44.78
N THR A 613 -10.51 5.42 -45.89
CA THR A 613 -9.18 5.14 -46.45
C THR A 613 -8.07 5.69 -45.57
N ALA A 614 -8.24 6.91 -45.05
CA ALA A 614 -7.30 7.54 -44.13
C ALA A 614 -7.13 6.73 -42.84
N LEU A 615 -8.24 6.25 -42.24
CA LEU A 615 -8.22 5.42 -41.04
C LEU A 615 -7.51 4.08 -41.28
N LEU A 616 -7.86 3.36 -42.36
CA LEU A 616 -7.22 2.07 -42.67
C LEU A 616 -5.71 2.25 -42.94
N GLY A 617 -5.33 3.29 -43.66
CA GLY A 617 -3.92 3.62 -43.89
C GLY A 617 -3.15 3.99 -42.61
N ALA A 618 -3.80 4.71 -41.69
CA ALA A 618 -3.22 5.01 -40.38
C ALA A 618 -3.02 3.74 -39.55
N VAL A 619 -4.03 2.87 -39.49
CA VAL A 619 -3.96 1.58 -38.77
C VAL A 619 -2.84 0.69 -39.32
N GLU A 620 -2.73 0.54 -40.64
CA GLU A 620 -1.70 -0.29 -41.26
C GLU A 620 -0.28 0.18 -40.91
N LYS A 621 -0.04 1.49 -40.96
CA LYS A 621 1.25 2.10 -40.60
C LYS A 621 1.55 2.03 -39.10
N ARG A 622 0.53 2.09 -38.24
CA ARG A 622 0.68 2.20 -36.78
C ARG A 622 0.53 0.89 -36.02
N THR A 623 0.07 -0.20 -36.66
CA THR A 623 -0.07 -1.49 -35.98
C THR A 623 1.27 -2.02 -35.46
N ARG A 624 2.35 -1.90 -36.25
CA ARG A 624 3.68 -2.38 -35.82
C ARG A 624 4.20 -1.62 -34.60
N PRO A 625 4.26 -0.27 -34.63
CA PRO A 625 4.87 0.47 -33.53
C PRO A 625 4.00 0.40 -32.27
N ILE A 626 2.66 0.44 -32.41
CA ILE A 626 1.74 0.32 -31.27
C ILE A 626 1.87 -1.05 -30.58
N LEU A 627 1.90 -2.15 -31.33
CA LEU A 627 2.08 -3.49 -30.73
C LEU A 627 3.44 -3.63 -30.04
N MET A 628 4.48 -3.06 -30.65
CA MET A 628 5.83 -3.06 -30.11
C MET A 628 5.87 -2.37 -28.75
N THR A 629 5.31 -1.16 -28.64
CA THR A 629 5.37 -0.35 -27.42
C THR A 629 4.47 -0.91 -26.32
N ALA A 630 3.28 -1.40 -26.68
CA ALA A 630 2.38 -2.09 -25.75
C ALA A 630 3.03 -3.36 -25.17
N LEU A 631 3.64 -4.21 -26.00
CA LEU A 631 4.29 -5.44 -25.55
C LEU A 631 5.60 -5.16 -24.81
N ALA A 632 6.40 -4.19 -25.25
CA ALA A 632 7.61 -3.75 -24.56
C ALA A 632 7.30 -3.25 -23.14
N SER A 633 6.23 -2.47 -23.01
CA SER A 633 5.73 -1.97 -21.73
C SER A 633 5.18 -3.09 -20.86
N ALA A 634 4.33 -3.96 -21.42
CA ALA A 634 3.77 -5.08 -20.70
C ALA A 634 4.88 -6.00 -20.15
N VAL A 635 5.86 -6.37 -20.99
CA VAL A 635 6.99 -7.21 -20.62
C VAL A 635 7.92 -6.53 -19.62
N GLY A 636 8.08 -5.20 -19.69
CA GLY A 636 8.84 -4.42 -18.71
C GLY A 636 8.24 -4.48 -17.30
N MET A 637 6.91 -4.62 -17.20
CA MET A 637 6.17 -4.67 -15.95
C MET A 637 5.98 -6.10 -15.39
N ILE A 638 6.31 -7.15 -16.15
CA ILE A 638 6.19 -8.56 -15.71
C ILE A 638 6.92 -8.85 -14.39
N PRO A 639 8.17 -8.41 -14.16
CA PRO A 639 8.86 -8.67 -12.89
C PRO A 639 8.09 -8.16 -11.66
N ILE A 640 7.36 -7.04 -11.83
CA ILE A 640 6.52 -6.47 -10.78
C ILE A 640 5.22 -7.27 -10.63
N ALA A 641 4.57 -7.58 -11.75
CA ALA A 641 3.33 -8.36 -11.75
C ALA A 641 3.50 -9.77 -11.16
N LEU A 642 4.67 -10.38 -11.33
CA LEU A 642 5.04 -11.69 -10.79
C LEU A 642 5.78 -11.64 -9.44
N GLU A 643 5.98 -10.45 -8.87
CA GLU A 643 6.52 -10.27 -7.53
C GLU A 643 7.92 -10.90 -7.32
N TRP A 644 8.84 -10.74 -8.29
CA TRP A 644 10.15 -11.41 -8.22
C TRP A 644 11.09 -10.92 -7.12
N ALA A 645 10.74 -9.86 -6.39
CA ALA A 645 11.50 -9.39 -5.25
C ALA A 645 10.59 -9.08 -4.06
N VAL A 646 11.15 -9.19 -2.86
CA VAL A 646 10.47 -8.88 -1.60
C VAL A 646 10.02 -7.43 -1.58
N GLY A 647 8.77 -7.21 -1.24
CA GLY A 647 8.11 -5.92 -1.13
C GLY A 647 7.38 -5.45 -2.38
N ILE A 648 7.64 -6.06 -3.54
CA ILE A 648 6.97 -5.71 -4.79
C ILE A 648 5.51 -6.21 -4.81
N GLU A 649 5.10 -7.08 -3.89
CA GLU A 649 3.72 -7.53 -3.69
C GLU A 649 2.75 -6.35 -3.57
N ARG A 650 3.15 -5.30 -2.83
CA ARG A 650 2.32 -4.10 -2.65
C ARG A 650 2.06 -3.37 -3.97
N LEU A 651 3.03 -3.37 -4.88
CA LEU A 651 2.93 -2.65 -6.15
C LEU A 651 2.52 -3.57 -7.30
N SER A 652 2.41 -4.88 -7.06
CA SER A 652 2.09 -5.84 -8.09
C SER A 652 0.73 -5.62 -8.77
N PRO A 653 -0.36 -5.29 -8.05
CA PRO A 653 -1.64 -4.98 -8.70
C PRO A 653 -1.57 -3.78 -9.66
N LEU A 654 -0.66 -2.83 -9.43
CA LEU A 654 -0.43 -1.71 -10.36
C LEU A 654 0.01 -2.23 -11.71
N ALA A 655 1.03 -3.10 -11.73
CA ALA A 655 1.57 -3.69 -12.95
C ALA A 655 0.55 -4.60 -13.64
N VAL A 656 -0.19 -5.42 -12.88
CA VAL A 656 -1.23 -6.31 -13.42
C VAL A 656 -2.31 -5.50 -14.16
N VAL A 657 -2.80 -4.43 -13.54
CA VAL A 657 -3.79 -3.53 -14.15
C VAL A 657 -3.25 -2.88 -15.41
N ALA A 658 -2.03 -2.35 -15.35
CA ALA A 658 -1.40 -1.70 -16.50
C ALA A 658 -1.20 -2.69 -17.65
N ILE A 659 -0.68 -3.89 -17.40
CA ILE A 659 -0.49 -4.94 -18.42
C ILE A 659 -1.83 -5.35 -19.04
N GLY A 660 -2.81 -5.73 -18.22
CA GLY A 660 -4.11 -6.20 -18.72
C GLY A 660 -4.83 -5.10 -19.51
N GLY A 661 -4.79 -3.87 -18.99
CA GLY A 661 -5.37 -2.72 -19.65
C GLY A 661 -4.66 -2.33 -20.94
N LEU A 662 -3.32 -2.43 -21.01
CA LEU A 662 -2.56 -2.13 -22.22
C LEU A 662 -2.84 -3.15 -23.32
N LEU A 663 -2.85 -4.44 -23.00
CA LEU A 663 -3.09 -5.49 -23.98
C LEU A 663 -4.51 -5.42 -24.55
N ALA A 664 -5.52 -5.27 -23.68
CA ALA A 664 -6.91 -5.14 -24.15
C ALA A 664 -7.14 -3.78 -24.81
N GLY A 665 -6.65 -2.70 -24.21
CA GLY A 665 -6.78 -1.34 -24.73
C GLY A 665 -6.17 -1.21 -26.12
N THR A 666 -4.99 -1.77 -26.34
CA THR A 666 -4.32 -1.76 -27.65
C THR A 666 -5.08 -2.53 -28.73
N LEU A 667 -5.79 -3.60 -28.36
CA LEU A 667 -6.58 -4.38 -29.30
C LEU A 667 -7.94 -3.73 -29.61
N LEU A 668 -8.54 -3.06 -28.62
CA LEU A 668 -9.89 -2.52 -28.68
C LEU A 668 -9.93 -1.07 -29.18
N THR A 669 -8.84 -0.32 -29.05
CA THR A 669 -8.67 1.05 -29.55
C THR A 669 -8.37 1.03 -31.04
#